data_AF-A0A1Q6WQW7-F1
#
_entry.id   AF-A0A1Q6WQW7-F1
#
_cell.length_a   1.000
_cell.length_b   1.000
_cell.length_c   1.000
_cell.angle_alpha   90.00
_cell.angle_beta   90.00
_cell.angle_gamma   90.00
#
_symmetry.space_group_name_H-M   'P 1'
#
loop_
_entity.id
_entity.type
_entity.pdbx_description
1 polymer ?
#
loop_
_entity_poly.entity_id
_entity_poly.type
_entity_poly.pdbx_seq_one_letter_code
_entity_poly.pdbx_strand_id
1 'polypeptide(L)'
;MLAVQVFGGLAVERDGAQCGGAAARRKTLALLALLAGAGRRGLSRDKLTAYLWPESDTEHGRGLLKQACYALRRDLGTPELFLGSIELRLNPGLISSDVESFEGALDQHDPARAVSLYRGPFLDGFYLNGEGDFGRWVEGERARLAKLMSDALQSLACAASERGEHRTAADWWRRLAELDPFSSRAALGLMTALEALGERAEALQHARLHGTLLHQELDAAPEAAVVELAERLRAESDGGPVRRWHSRRAGRRSSDGVAPEHAAVHDPAAPRSPRRGAGVTAAKLALSAALLTGIGAALVARPDRHVRLDPDLVAVAPFDVLPPQLALWREGLVDVLSRGLDRAGPLRAVTPTLVTREWRGRAGPASAAELGRRTGAGLVLYGALLGAGPDSVQLTATLVDAASGRTLAELAYRDVVDRVDRMSDSVIAAVSRELRRTRPIVATAAGRRHRITTNVLGPDGSASICSLLPQGAQVPVRLFNSTPPPLLGGYGTLACPESRLHLSAPAGSWYLGVELPPAPGLGALPWRYLATSPVAIGGGDASHDIVIEEGSRLGGRATFEGKPVEGVGLTVSYESQGMMAAYGGSGKDGRWVEFFGRSPVVLQKGVRYTLRPFSCEFLGAKLVNKPPTGGFLFPSELAAIDCTLVRAPSARFTHDLTRLVVTAMPGDIGGLSDEFVHDVGFGWGVQFPVAAGQSPSHDPSVSQLSSGGLMIGIAPGRVLSGVTRRDLAACGAACRDLGLDGRVHVTASPQWGKRVTWRYSDARSPEGVGLRVVQQSFDGRPPADYVLFDFTITNAGPATTTFHAGFFGDWDIGVNDNDDVGFTEMGGRLMYQTDSDLRGPYLGTLLSGDAPITGNYFFTKAAWPSLTEQVDALAGRLSRPASDAPGDYRYIQGAGPITLGHEQSADLWIAVVAGDSREQLPANAAWAAADIANRRRRP
;
A
#
# COMPACT_ATOMS: atom_id res chain seq x y z
N MET A 1 15.65 -25.77 -39.04
CA MET A 1 16.04 -25.54 -37.63
C MET A 1 14.81 -25.62 -36.73
N LEU A 2 14.96 -26.09 -35.48
CA LEU A 2 13.87 -26.07 -34.51
C LEU A 2 13.83 -24.74 -33.74
N ALA A 3 12.63 -24.24 -33.45
CA ALA A 3 12.42 -23.10 -32.56
C ALA A 3 11.27 -23.39 -31.59
N VAL A 4 11.44 -23.08 -30.31
CA VAL A 4 10.33 -22.94 -29.36
C VAL A 4 9.84 -21.50 -29.46
N GLN A 5 8.53 -21.31 -29.64
CA GLN A 5 7.85 -20.03 -29.49
C GLN A 5 7.16 -20.03 -28.13
N VAL A 6 7.44 -19.04 -27.28
CA VAL A 6 6.82 -18.85 -25.97
C VAL A 6 6.20 -17.46 -25.76
N PHE A 7 6.44 -16.48 -26.64
CA PHE A 7 5.77 -15.18 -26.60
C PHE A 7 4.46 -15.16 -27.42
N GLY A 8 3.33 -14.86 -26.76
CA GLY A 8 2.02 -14.83 -27.39
C GLY A 8 1.40 -16.21 -27.68
N GLY A 9 1.95 -17.27 -27.06
CA GLY A 9 1.48 -18.64 -27.19
C GLY A 9 2.56 -19.65 -26.82
N LEU A 10 2.31 -20.95 -27.01
CA LEU A 10 3.31 -22.00 -26.83
C LEU A 10 3.28 -22.99 -28.00
N ALA A 11 4.35 -22.99 -28.80
CA ALA A 11 4.51 -23.89 -29.94
C ALA A 11 5.97 -24.33 -30.13
N VAL A 12 6.16 -25.40 -30.90
CA VAL A 12 7.48 -25.80 -31.43
C VAL A 12 7.35 -25.84 -32.94
N GLU A 13 8.25 -25.16 -33.62
CA GLU A 13 8.28 -25.09 -35.07
C GLU A 13 9.55 -25.72 -35.62
N ARG A 14 9.44 -26.32 -36.80
CA ARG A 14 10.55 -26.72 -37.66
C ARG A 14 10.43 -25.95 -38.96
N ASP A 15 11.38 -25.06 -39.23
CA ASP A 15 11.44 -24.32 -40.49
C ASP A 15 10.13 -23.57 -40.81
N GLY A 16 9.48 -23.03 -39.77
CA GLY A 16 8.20 -22.31 -39.83
C GLY A 16 6.93 -23.17 -39.76
N ALA A 17 7.03 -24.49 -39.72
CA ALA A 17 5.89 -25.39 -39.59
C ALA A 17 5.76 -25.97 -38.16
N GLN A 18 4.56 -25.95 -37.58
CA GLN A 18 4.32 -26.50 -36.24
C GLN A 18 4.54 -28.02 -36.17
N CYS A 19 5.24 -28.46 -35.12
CA CYS A 19 5.59 -29.87 -34.89
C CYS A 19 4.46 -30.63 -34.17
N GLY A 20 4.11 -31.81 -34.70
CA GLY A 20 3.08 -32.69 -34.12
C GLY A 20 3.59 -33.65 -33.03
N GLY A 21 2.78 -34.68 -32.73
CA GLY A 21 3.17 -35.75 -31.81
C GLY A 21 3.40 -35.26 -30.38
N ALA A 22 4.50 -35.67 -29.75
CA ALA A 22 4.92 -35.20 -28.44
C ALA A 22 5.16 -33.68 -28.39
N ALA A 23 5.54 -33.05 -29.50
CA ALA A 23 5.73 -31.60 -29.58
C ALA A 23 4.42 -30.79 -29.59
N ALA A 24 3.25 -31.46 -29.65
CA ALA A 24 1.92 -30.83 -29.55
C ALA A 24 1.18 -31.16 -28.23
N ARG A 25 1.75 -32.00 -27.34
CA ARG A 25 1.09 -32.37 -26.07
C ARG A 25 1.45 -31.37 -24.97
N ARG A 26 0.46 -30.96 -24.15
CA ARG A 26 0.64 -29.88 -23.15
C ARG A 26 1.82 -30.08 -22.19
N LYS A 27 1.95 -31.23 -21.52
CA LYS A 27 3.01 -31.44 -20.51
C LYS A 27 4.43 -31.47 -21.12
N THR A 28 4.59 -31.95 -22.34
CA THR A 28 5.88 -31.93 -23.07
C THR A 28 6.19 -30.56 -23.69
N LEU A 29 5.18 -29.80 -24.12
CA LEU A 29 5.35 -28.39 -24.47
C LEU A 29 5.77 -27.56 -23.25
N ALA A 30 5.11 -27.77 -22.09
CA ALA A 30 5.47 -27.12 -20.84
C ALA A 30 6.90 -27.46 -20.37
N LEU A 31 7.37 -28.70 -20.61
CA LEU A 31 8.78 -29.06 -20.41
C LEU A 31 9.72 -28.22 -21.27
N LEU A 32 9.41 -28.01 -22.55
CA LEU A 32 10.23 -27.16 -23.43
C LEU A 32 10.18 -25.69 -23.00
N ALA A 33 9.02 -25.17 -22.58
CA ALA A 33 8.88 -23.82 -22.04
C ALA A 33 9.68 -23.59 -20.75
N LEU A 34 9.63 -24.54 -19.80
CA LEU A 34 10.42 -24.52 -18.56
C LEU A 34 11.92 -24.45 -18.85
N LEU A 35 12.39 -25.24 -19.82
CA LEU A 35 13.80 -25.26 -20.22
C LEU A 35 14.21 -24.03 -21.04
N ALA A 36 13.28 -23.44 -21.80
CA ALA A 36 13.49 -22.19 -22.54
C ALA A 36 13.65 -20.99 -21.59
N GLY A 37 12.72 -20.81 -20.64
CA GLY A 37 12.79 -19.72 -19.64
C GLY A 37 13.96 -19.86 -18.64
N ALA A 38 14.41 -21.09 -18.37
CA ALA A 38 15.62 -21.31 -17.58
C ALA A 38 16.93 -21.01 -18.34
N GLY A 39 16.87 -20.97 -19.68
CA GLY A 39 17.99 -20.71 -20.57
C GLY A 39 19.19 -21.62 -20.31
N ARG A 40 20.40 -21.05 -20.39
CA ARG A 40 21.67 -21.78 -20.28
C ARG A 40 21.91 -22.46 -18.92
N ARG A 41 21.22 -22.01 -17.87
CA ARG A 41 21.27 -22.57 -16.50
C ARG A 41 20.61 -23.95 -16.43
N GLY A 42 19.51 -24.14 -17.18
CA GLY A 42 18.71 -25.36 -17.11
C GLY A 42 17.89 -25.49 -15.82
N LEU A 43 17.22 -26.64 -15.67
CA LEU A 43 16.45 -27.00 -14.48
C LEU A 43 16.70 -28.44 -14.05
N SER A 44 16.79 -28.65 -12.74
CA SER A 44 16.92 -29.97 -12.14
C SER A 44 15.72 -30.85 -12.47
N ARG A 45 15.96 -32.16 -12.61
CA ARG A 45 14.91 -33.14 -12.92
C ARG A 45 13.81 -33.16 -11.86
N ASP A 46 14.15 -32.88 -10.61
CA ASP A 46 13.19 -32.86 -9.51
C ASP A 46 12.30 -31.60 -9.56
N LYS A 47 12.85 -30.42 -9.94
CA LYS A 47 12.04 -29.22 -10.22
C LYS A 47 11.11 -29.43 -11.42
N LEU A 48 11.64 -29.96 -12.52
CA LEU A 48 10.84 -30.29 -13.71
C LEU A 48 9.71 -31.28 -13.39
N THR A 49 9.98 -32.24 -12.51
CA THR A 49 8.97 -33.19 -12.03
C THR A 49 7.91 -32.51 -11.18
N ALA A 50 8.30 -31.69 -10.20
CA ALA A 50 7.36 -30.95 -9.34
C ALA A 50 6.46 -29.99 -10.13
N TYR A 51 6.99 -29.31 -11.15
CA TYR A 51 6.17 -28.44 -12.02
C TYR A 51 5.22 -29.22 -12.93
N LEU A 52 5.65 -30.36 -13.48
CA LEU A 52 4.90 -31.07 -14.51
C LEU A 52 4.02 -32.20 -13.97
N TRP A 53 4.30 -32.77 -12.81
CA TRP A 53 3.54 -33.87 -12.21
C TRP A 53 3.54 -33.76 -10.67
N PRO A 54 3.01 -32.67 -10.07
CA PRO A 54 3.03 -32.48 -8.61
C PRO A 54 2.25 -33.59 -7.86
N GLU A 55 1.27 -34.20 -8.51
CA GLU A 55 0.51 -35.36 -8.05
C GLU A 55 1.27 -36.71 -8.04
N SER A 56 2.52 -36.78 -8.56
CA SER A 56 3.31 -38.02 -8.63
C SER A 56 4.41 -38.10 -7.57
N ASP A 57 4.70 -39.30 -7.07
CA ASP A 57 5.89 -39.53 -6.26
C ASP A 57 7.19 -39.34 -7.07
N THR A 58 8.31 -39.21 -6.36
CA THR A 58 9.62 -38.88 -6.94
C THR A 58 10.12 -39.91 -7.96
N GLU A 59 9.85 -41.20 -7.77
CA GLU A 59 10.29 -42.24 -8.71
C GLU A 59 9.40 -42.27 -9.95
N HIS A 60 8.09 -42.26 -9.75
CA HIS A 60 7.10 -42.26 -10.84
C HIS A 60 7.24 -41.01 -11.72
N GLY A 61 7.37 -39.83 -11.10
CA GLY A 61 7.55 -38.56 -11.79
C GLY A 61 8.86 -38.49 -12.59
N ARG A 62 9.98 -39.03 -12.07
CA ARG A 62 11.23 -39.19 -12.85
C ARG A 62 11.06 -40.14 -14.04
N GLY A 63 10.25 -41.19 -13.89
CA GLY A 63 9.83 -42.07 -14.98
C GLY A 63 9.08 -41.33 -16.08
N LEU A 64 8.07 -40.54 -15.71
CA LEU A 64 7.29 -39.70 -16.63
C LEU A 64 8.16 -38.66 -17.35
N LEU A 65 9.08 -37.99 -16.63
CA LEU A 65 10.03 -37.06 -17.25
C LEU A 65 10.95 -37.75 -18.27
N LYS A 66 11.44 -38.96 -17.96
CA LYS A 66 12.26 -39.76 -18.90
C LYS A 66 11.47 -40.12 -20.18
N GLN A 67 10.21 -40.52 -20.04
CA GLN A 67 9.32 -40.80 -21.17
C GLN A 67 9.03 -39.54 -22.01
N ALA A 68 8.75 -38.40 -21.37
CA ALA A 68 8.53 -37.11 -22.02
C ALA A 68 9.76 -36.68 -22.85
N CYS A 69 10.95 -36.75 -22.27
CA CYS A 69 12.21 -36.46 -22.96
C CYS A 69 12.48 -37.42 -24.14
N TYR A 70 12.19 -38.71 -23.99
CA TYR A 70 12.35 -39.69 -25.07
C TYR A 70 11.36 -39.44 -26.22
N ALA A 71 10.09 -39.18 -25.90
CA ALA A 71 9.06 -38.89 -26.90
C ALA A 71 9.37 -37.61 -27.69
N LEU A 72 9.84 -36.55 -27.03
CA LEU A 72 10.29 -35.33 -27.71
C LEU A 72 11.49 -35.55 -28.63
N ARG A 73 12.53 -36.28 -28.16
CA ARG A 73 13.69 -36.63 -29.00
C ARG A 73 13.29 -37.41 -30.25
N ARG A 74 12.37 -38.38 -30.11
CA ARG A 74 11.90 -39.23 -31.20
C ARG A 74 11.02 -38.45 -32.18
N ASP A 75 10.00 -37.75 -31.70
CA ASP A 75 8.98 -37.11 -32.54
C ASP A 75 9.53 -35.85 -33.24
N LEU A 76 10.55 -35.19 -32.65
CA LEU A 76 11.33 -34.14 -33.31
C LEU A 76 12.52 -34.69 -34.11
N GLY A 77 12.81 -36.00 -34.07
CA GLY A 77 13.95 -36.60 -34.76
C GLY A 77 15.30 -35.95 -34.38
N THR A 78 15.51 -35.70 -33.09
CA THR A 78 16.65 -34.93 -32.56
C THR A 78 17.15 -35.61 -31.27
N PRO A 79 18.06 -36.60 -31.34
CA PRO A 79 18.47 -37.36 -30.16
C PRO A 79 19.20 -36.50 -29.10
N GLU A 80 19.94 -35.49 -29.54
CA GLU A 80 20.71 -34.58 -28.68
C GLU A 80 19.93 -33.31 -28.27
N LEU A 81 18.59 -33.32 -28.37
CA LEU A 81 17.72 -32.17 -28.06
C LEU A 81 17.94 -31.56 -26.66
N PHE A 82 18.33 -32.39 -25.70
CA PHE A 82 18.59 -31.99 -24.32
C PHE A 82 20.01 -32.30 -23.89
N LEU A 83 20.65 -31.34 -23.22
CA LEU A 83 21.98 -31.44 -22.62
C LEU A 83 21.86 -31.51 -21.08
N GLY A 84 22.91 -32.03 -20.43
CA GLY A 84 23.11 -31.93 -18.98
C GLY A 84 22.74 -33.18 -18.18
N SER A 85 23.64 -33.56 -17.26
CA SER A 85 23.52 -34.74 -16.39
C SER A 85 22.82 -34.45 -15.06
N ILE A 86 22.91 -33.23 -14.52
CA ILE A 86 22.28 -32.81 -13.25
C ILE A 86 21.08 -31.88 -13.56
N GLU A 87 21.37 -30.66 -13.98
CA GLU A 87 20.41 -29.76 -14.62
C GLU A 87 20.19 -30.20 -16.07
N LEU A 88 18.93 -30.23 -16.52
CA LEU A 88 18.56 -30.45 -17.91
C LEU A 88 18.42 -29.08 -18.61
N ARG A 89 18.86 -28.97 -19.86
CA ARG A 89 18.70 -27.76 -20.69
C ARG A 89 18.48 -28.11 -22.15
N LEU A 90 17.94 -27.17 -22.93
CA LEU A 90 17.87 -27.29 -24.39
C LEU A 90 19.28 -27.27 -25.01
N ASN A 91 19.43 -27.89 -26.19
CA ASN A 91 20.66 -27.81 -26.97
C ASN A 91 20.59 -26.63 -27.96
N PRO A 92 21.31 -25.51 -27.72
CA PRO A 92 21.22 -24.30 -28.54
C PRO A 92 21.74 -24.50 -29.98
N GLY A 93 22.53 -25.56 -30.24
CA GLY A 93 22.96 -25.92 -31.59
C GLY A 93 21.87 -26.60 -32.43
N LEU A 94 20.75 -27.01 -31.83
CA LEU A 94 19.69 -27.78 -32.49
C LEU A 94 18.29 -27.15 -32.37
N ILE A 95 18.03 -26.45 -31.27
CA ILE A 95 16.77 -25.76 -31.00
C ILE A 95 17.03 -24.40 -30.36
N SER A 96 16.41 -23.35 -30.89
CA SER A 96 16.43 -22.00 -30.31
C SER A 96 15.13 -21.69 -29.56
N SER A 97 15.13 -20.61 -28.77
CA SER A 97 13.92 -20.00 -28.22
C SER A 97 13.86 -18.51 -28.59
N ASP A 98 12.65 -18.00 -28.79
CA ASP A 98 12.34 -16.58 -28.86
C ASP A 98 12.69 -15.81 -27.57
N VAL A 99 12.56 -16.41 -26.37
CA VAL A 99 13.09 -15.83 -25.11
C VAL A 99 14.60 -15.73 -25.12
N GLU A 100 15.33 -16.79 -25.51
CA GLU A 100 16.81 -16.71 -25.61
C GLU A 100 17.24 -15.68 -26.66
N SER A 101 16.48 -15.55 -27.75
CA SER A 101 16.72 -14.55 -28.80
C SER A 101 16.44 -13.12 -28.33
N PHE A 102 15.41 -12.94 -27.49
CA PHE A 102 15.04 -11.67 -26.88
C PHE A 102 16.09 -11.20 -25.86
N GLU A 103 16.44 -12.06 -24.90
CA GLU A 103 17.48 -11.75 -23.90
C GLU A 103 18.84 -11.53 -24.57
N GLY A 104 19.20 -12.37 -25.55
CA GLY A 104 20.43 -12.22 -26.29
C GLY A 104 20.51 -10.93 -27.11
N ALA A 105 19.38 -10.36 -27.55
CA ALA A 105 19.35 -9.04 -28.20
C ALA A 105 19.57 -7.90 -27.20
N LEU A 106 19.03 -8.01 -25.98
CA LEU A 106 19.29 -7.06 -24.90
C LEU A 106 20.77 -7.08 -24.45
N ASP A 107 21.36 -8.27 -24.29
CA ASP A 107 22.80 -8.43 -24.00
C ASP A 107 23.69 -7.79 -25.08
N GLN A 108 23.26 -7.86 -26.34
CA GLN A 108 23.92 -7.23 -27.49
C GLN A 108 23.64 -5.72 -27.64
N HIS A 109 22.91 -5.12 -26.70
CA HIS A 109 22.51 -3.71 -26.73
C HIS A 109 21.66 -3.32 -27.97
N ASP A 110 20.85 -4.27 -28.47
CA ASP A 110 19.90 -4.09 -29.57
C ASP A 110 18.44 -4.19 -29.05
N PRO A 111 17.93 -3.15 -28.36
CA PRO A 111 16.57 -3.15 -27.81
C PRO A 111 15.50 -3.13 -28.92
N ALA A 112 15.80 -2.61 -30.12
CA ALA A 112 14.88 -2.61 -31.24
C ALA A 112 14.56 -4.03 -31.71
N ARG A 113 15.58 -4.88 -31.82
CA ARG A 113 15.40 -6.30 -32.12
C ARG A 113 14.67 -7.03 -31.00
N ALA A 114 15.03 -6.80 -29.73
CA ALA A 114 14.31 -7.39 -28.59
C ALA A 114 12.80 -7.07 -28.65
N VAL A 115 12.44 -5.80 -28.84
CA VAL A 115 11.04 -5.34 -28.94
C VAL A 115 10.28 -5.91 -30.14
N SER A 116 10.96 -6.36 -31.20
CA SER A 116 10.33 -7.07 -32.34
C SER A 116 10.14 -8.58 -32.10
N LEU A 117 10.90 -9.18 -31.18
CA LEU A 117 10.80 -10.59 -30.80
C LEU A 117 9.70 -10.84 -29.76
N TYR A 118 9.44 -9.87 -28.87
CA TYR A 118 8.36 -9.95 -27.88
C TYR A 118 6.98 -9.73 -28.55
N ARG A 119 6.31 -10.83 -28.90
CA ARG A 119 5.02 -10.84 -29.63
C ARG A 119 3.77 -10.85 -28.74
N GLY A 120 3.92 -11.08 -27.44
CA GLY A 120 2.84 -11.17 -26.47
C GLY A 120 3.34 -11.78 -25.15
N PRO A 121 2.48 -11.91 -24.13
CA PRO A 121 2.87 -12.46 -22.84
C PRO A 121 3.50 -13.86 -22.94
N PHE A 122 4.42 -14.16 -22.02
CA PHE A 122 5.03 -15.48 -21.92
C PHE A 122 3.96 -16.55 -21.64
N LEU A 123 3.88 -17.55 -22.52
CA LEU A 123 2.89 -18.64 -22.50
C LEU A 123 1.44 -18.12 -22.45
N ASP A 124 1.13 -17.07 -23.22
CA ASP A 124 -0.25 -16.55 -23.31
C ASP A 124 -1.25 -17.66 -23.72
N GLY A 125 -2.43 -17.64 -23.10
CA GLY A 125 -3.48 -18.65 -23.26
C GLY A 125 -3.13 -20.09 -22.84
N PHE A 126 -1.90 -20.39 -22.38
CA PHE A 126 -1.46 -21.75 -22.06
C PHE A 126 -1.55 -22.05 -20.56
N TYR A 127 -2.31 -23.10 -20.22
CA TYR A 127 -2.50 -23.55 -18.84
C TYR A 127 -2.38 -25.08 -18.72
N LEU A 128 -1.72 -25.52 -17.66
CA LEU A 128 -1.80 -26.90 -17.15
C LEU A 128 -2.91 -26.98 -16.10
N ASN A 129 -3.72 -28.04 -16.16
CA ASN A 129 -4.80 -28.25 -15.18
C ASN A 129 -4.19 -28.62 -13.82
N GLY A 130 -4.61 -27.93 -12.75
CA GLY A 130 -4.17 -28.12 -11.37
C GLY A 130 -3.59 -26.84 -10.76
N GLU A 131 -4.01 -26.50 -9.54
CA GLU A 131 -3.40 -25.41 -8.77
C GLU A 131 -2.04 -25.87 -8.23
N GLY A 132 -0.93 -25.29 -8.71
CA GLY A 132 0.40 -25.79 -8.38
C GLY A 132 1.55 -24.87 -8.79
N ASP A 133 2.77 -25.30 -8.46
CA ASP A 133 4.00 -24.50 -8.61
C ASP A 133 4.30 -24.02 -10.03
N PHE A 134 3.83 -24.73 -11.06
CA PHE A 134 4.00 -24.31 -12.46
C PHE A 134 3.33 -22.97 -12.74
N GLY A 135 2.09 -22.76 -12.27
CA GLY A 135 1.38 -21.49 -12.47
C GLY A 135 2.10 -20.32 -11.81
N ARG A 136 2.56 -20.50 -10.56
CA ARG A 136 3.36 -19.49 -9.84
C ARG A 136 4.67 -19.17 -10.58
N TRP A 137 5.34 -20.18 -11.12
CA TRP A 137 6.55 -19.98 -11.92
C TRP A 137 6.27 -19.22 -13.22
N VAL A 138 5.19 -19.54 -13.94
CA VAL A 138 4.79 -18.82 -15.16
C VAL A 138 4.49 -17.35 -14.87
N GLU A 139 3.77 -17.02 -13.80
CA GLU A 139 3.51 -15.60 -13.47
C GLU A 139 4.77 -14.85 -13.05
N GLY A 140 5.69 -15.48 -12.31
CA GLY A 140 7.00 -14.89 -12.00
C GLY A 140 7.83 -14.61 -13.26
N GLU A 141 7.80 -15.52 -14.23
CA GLU A 141 8.52 -15.39 -15.49
C GLU A 141 7.87 -14.37 -16.44
N ARG A 142 6.52 -14.29 -16.47
CA ARG A 142 5.76 -13.22 -17.14
C ARG A 142 6.16 -11.85 -16.61
N ALA A 143 6.14 -11.67 -15.29
CA ALA A 143 6.52 -10.40 -14.66
C ALA A 143 7.98 -10.01 -14.98
N ARG A 144 8.91 -10.98 -14.94
CA ARG A 144 10.33 -10.77 -15.28
C ARG A 144 10.52 -10.33 -16.73
N LEU A 145 9.91 -11.03 -17.69
CA LEU A 145 10.05 -10.75 -19.12
C LEU A 145 9.32 -9.47 -19.52
N ALA A 146 8.15 -9.19 -18.93
CA ALA A 146 7.44 -7.93 -19.12
C ALA A 146 8.29 -6.74 -18.63
N LYS A 147 8.95 -6.84 -17.48
CA LYS A 147 9.84 -5.79 -16.98
C LYS A 147 11.01 -5.49 -17.94
N LEU A 148 11.67 -6.53 -18.45
CA LEU A 148 12.74 -6.36 -19.46
C LEU A 148 12.23 -5.71 -20.75
N MET A 149 11.03 -6.08 -21.20
CA MET A 149 10.38 -5.47 -22.36
C MET A 149 10.03 -3.99 -22.11
N SER A 150 9.53 -3.66 -20.93
CA SER A 150 9.23 -2.28 -20.52
C SER A 150 10.48 -1.40 -20.52
N ASP A 151 11.60 -1.91 -19.98
CA ASP A 151 12.86 -1.17 -19.95
C ASP A 151 13.45 -0.96 -21.35
N ALA A 152 13.31 -1.94 -22.25
CA ALA A 152 13.73 -1.84 -23.65
C ALA A 152 12.87 -0.82 -24.44
N LEU A 153 11.54 -0.86 -24.30
CA LEU A 153 10.63 0.12 -24.88
C LEU A 153 10.95 1.53 -24.40
N GLN A 154 11.17 1.70 -23.10
CA GLN A 154 11.54 2.99 -22.51
C GLN A 154 12.86 3.51 -23.07
N SER A 155 13.88 2.66 -23.22
CA SER A 155 15.17 3.04 -23.79
C SER A 155 15.03 3.55 -25.24
N LEU A 156 14.25 2.83 -26.07
CA LEU A 156 13.94 3.26 -27.44
C LEU A 156 13.16 4.58 -27.48
N ALA A 157 12.17 4.74 -26.60
CA ALA A 157 11.32 5.92 -26.53
C ALA A 157 12.11 7.17 -26.12
N CYS A 158 12.96 7.07 -25.09
CA CYS A 158 13.88 8.15 -24.70
C CYS A 158 14.84 8.51 -25.84
N ALA A 159 15.51 7.52 -26.44
CA ALA A 159 16.47 7.77 -27.52
C ALA A 159 15.81 8.38 -28.77
N ALA A 160 14.55 8.03 -29.07
CA ALA A 160 13.77 8.67 -30.14
C ALA A 160 13.41 10.12 -29.79
N SER A 161 12.98 10.40 -28.54
CA SER A 161 12.75 11.77 -28.07
C SER A 161 14.00 12.65 -28.15
N GLU A 162 15.17 12.12 -27.76
CA GLU A 162 16.46 12.83 -27.82
C GLU A 162 16.88 13.20 -29.24
N ARG A 163 16.50 12.38 -30.24
CA ARG A 163 16.72 12.68 -31.67
C ARG A 163 15.64 13.57 -32.30
N GLY A 164 14.62 13.99 -31.55
CA GLY A 164 13.48 14.74 -32.07
C GLY A 164 12.49 13.89 -32.90
N GLU A 165 12.60 12.56 -32.85
CA GLU A 165 11.73 11.63 -33.58
C GLU A 165 10.40 11.43 -32.83
N HIS A 166 9.67 12.50 -32.55
CA HIS A 166 8.52 12.52 -31.63
C HIS A 166 7.42 11.50 -31.98
N ARG A 167 7.22 11.19 -33.27
CA ARG A 167 6.26 10.15 -33.72
C ARG A 167 6.71 8.75 -33.32
N THR A 168 7.97 8.41 -33.61
CA THR A 168 8.61 7.16 -33.18
C THR A 168 8.62 7.03 -31.66
N ALA A 169 8.87 8.13 -30.94
CA ALA A 169 8.82 8.16 -29.48
C ALA A 169 7.40 7.88 -28.96
N ALA A 170 6.38 8.55 -29.51
CA ALA A 170 4.97 8.32 -29.14
C ALA A 170 4.55 6.87 -29.40
N ASP A 171 4.96 6.25 -30.50
CA ASP A 171 4.65 4.85 -30.79
C ASP A 171 5.29 3.87 -29.77
N TRP A 172 6.53 4.13 -29.34
CA TRP A 172 7.16 3.34 -28.26
C TRP A 172 6.53 3.58 -26.89
N TRP A 173 6.21 4.82 -26.54
CA TRP A 173 5.52 5.13 -25.29
C TRP A 173 4.09 4.56 -25.25
N ARG A 174 3.38 4.54 -26.38
CA ARG A 174 2.04 3.93 -26.49
C ARG A 174 2.11 2.42 -26.23
N ARG A 175 3.05 1.73 -26.87
CA ARG A 175 3.28 0.29 -26.64
C ARG A 175 3.76 -0.02 -25.22
N LEU A 176 4.45 0.91 -24.55
CA LEU A 176 4.78 0.79 -23.12
C LEU A 176 3.55 0.98 -22.22
N ALA A 177 2.71 1.98 -22.50
CA ALA A 177 1.48 2.22 -21.75
C ALA A 177 0.40 1.14 -21.97
N GLU A 178 0.48 0.37 -23.07
CA GLU A 178 -0.32 -0.85 -23.27
C GLU A 178 0.20 -2.04 -22.45
N LEU A 179 1.54 -2.14 -22.27
CA LEU A 179 2.19 -3.21 -21.52
C LEU A 179 2.15 -3.01 -20.00
N ASP A 180 2.26 -1.75 -19.55
CA ASP A 180 2.19 -1.34 -18.14
C ASP A 180 1.23 -0.14 -17.99
N PRO A 181 -0.10 -0.39 -18.02
CA PRO A 181 -1.12 0.67 -18.00
C PRO A 181 -1.16 1.51 -16.72
N PHE A 182 -0.57 1.00 -15.64
CA PHE A 182 -0.48 1.67 -14.34
C PHE A 182 0.78 2.52 -14.20
N SER A 183 1.70 2.49 -15.17
CA SER A 183 2.94 3.29 -15.15
C SER A 183 2.70 4.76 -15.48
N SER A 184 2.69 5.61 -14.45
CA SER A 184 2.69 7.07 -14.58
C SER A 184 3.81 7.58 -15.49
N ARG A 185 4.97 6.89 -15.49
CA ARG A 185 6.11 7.20 -16.35
C ARG A 185 5.82 6.92 -17.82
N ALA A 186 5.13 5.83 -18.14
CA ALA A 186 4.69 5.53 -19.50
C ALA A 186 3.64 6.55 -19.97
N ALA A 187 2.67 6.88 -19.10
CA ALA A 187 1.65 7.88 -19.38
C ALA A 187 2.24 9.28 -19.63
N LEU A 188 3.14 9.73 -18.76
CA LEU A 188 3.85 11.01 -18.88
C LEU A 188 4.72 11.07 -20.15
N GLY A 189 5.45 9.99 -20.46
CA GLY A 189 6.26 9.88 -21.66
C GLY A 189 5.41 9.97 -22.94
N LEU A 190 4.28 9.25 -22.99
CA LEU A 190 3.35 9.32 -24.12
C LEU A 190 2.74 10.71 -24.27
N MET A 191 2.24 11.30 -23.18
CA MET A 191 1.64 12.63 -23.19
C MET A 191 2.64 13.71 -23.64
N THR A 192 3.91 13.60 -23.24
CA THR A 192 4.99 14.51 -23.66
C THR A 192 5.33 14.35 -25.15
N ALA A 193 5.36 13.12 -25.66
CA ALA A 193 5.58 12.86 -27.09
C ALA A 193 4.40 13.35 -27.95
N LEU A 194 3.16 13.18 -27.48
CA LEU A 194 1.95 13.71 -28.12
C LEU A 194 1.88 15.25 -28.08
N GLU A 195 2.30 15.88 -26.98
CA GLU A 195 2.47 17.35 -26.88
C GLU A 195 3.45 17.86 -27.94
N ALA A 196 4.62 17.21 -28.08
CA ALA A 196 5.62 17.56 -29.09
C ALA A 196 5.14 17.33 -30.55
N LEU A 197 4.15 16.46 -30.77
CA LEU A 197 3.46 16.27 -32.05
C LEU A 197 2.33 17.29 -32.29
N GLY A 198 1.92 18.06 -31.28
CA GLY A 198 0.71 18.89 -31.31
C GLY A 198 -0.59 18.10 -31.12
N GLU A 199 -0.52 16.80 -30.83
CA GLU A 199 -1.64 15.87 -30.64
C GLU A 199 -2.24 15.98 -29.21
N ARG A 200 -2.38 17.22 -28.71
CA ARG A 200 -2.86 17.63 -27.38
C ARG A 200 -4.15 16.91 -26.92
N ALA A 201 -5.10 16.74 -27.83
CA ALA A 201 -6.38 16.09 -27.50
C ALA A 201 -6.21 14.62 -27.12
N GLU A 202 -5.28 13.91 -27.78
CA GLU A 202 -4.93 12.52 -27.47
C GLU A 202 -4.17 12.45 -26.13
N ALA A 203 -3.25 13.38 -25.87
CA ALA A 203 -2.56 13.47 -24.58
C ALA A 203 -3.54 13.66 -23.40
N LEU A 204 -4.53 14.56 -23.53
CA LEU A 204 -5.58 14.75 -22.52
C LEU A 204 -6.56 13.57 -22.42
N GLN A 205 -6.77 12.83 -23.51
CA GLN A 205 -7.56 11.59 -23.48
C GLN A 205 -6.79 10.50 -22.72
N HIS A 206 -5.50 10.31 -23.02
CA HIS A 206 -4.65 9.35 -22.35
C HIS A 206 -4.53 9.63 -20.84
N ALA A 207 -4.30 10.89 -20.45
CA ALA A 207 -4.28 11.32 -19.05
C ALA A 207 -5.57 10.92 -18.28
N ARG A 208 -6.73 11.09 -18.92
CA ARG A 208 -8.03 10.71 -18.34
C ARG A 208 -8.18 9.20 -18.24
N LEU A 209 -7.82 8.44 -19.28
CA LEU A 209 -7.89 6.98 -19.29
C LEU A 209 -6.98 6.37 -18.21
N HIS A 210 -5.73 6.82 -18.11
CA HIS A 210 -4.78 6.37 -17.10
C HIS A 210 -5.25 6.72 -15.68
N GLY A 211 -5.74 7.94 -15.45
CA GLY A 211 -6.32 8.33 -14.15
C GLY A 211 -7.59 7.55 -13.78
N THR A 212 -8.45 7.22 -14.75
CA THR A 212 -9.62 6.34 -14.53
C THR A 212 -9.17 4.93 -14.16
N LEU A 213 -8.16 4.40 -14.84
CA LEU A 213 -7.68 3.02 -14.65
C LEU A 213 -6.98 2.84 -13.28
N LEU A 214 -6.13 3.79 -12.88
CA LEU A 214 -5.50 3.81 -11.55
C LEU A 214 -6.56 3.83 -10.43
N HIS A 215 -7.62 4.63 -10.59
CA HIS A 215 -8.67 4.72 -9.60
C HIS A 215 -9.54 3.44 -9.54
N GLN A 216 -9.83 2.82 -10.69
CA GLN A 216 -10.69 1.63 -10.76
C GLN A 216 -10.03 0.36 -10.23
N GLU A 217 -8.73 0.16 -10.52
CA GLU A 217 -8.03 -1.10 -10.24
C GLU A 217 -7.11 -1.03 -9.01
N LEU A 218 -6.56 0.15 -8.68
CA LEU A 218 -5.58 0.32 -7.60
C LEU A 218 -6.05 1.27 -6.47
N ASP A 219 -7.25 1.86 -6.59
CA ASP A 219 -7.74 2.95 -5.73
C ASP A 219 -6.72 4.11 -5.55
N ALA A 220 -5.95 4.35 -6.62
CA ALA A 220 -4.86 5.32 -6.65
C ALA A 220 -5.19 6.53 -7.52
N ALA A 221 -4.70 7.71 -7.13
CA ALA A 221 -4.70 8.89 -7.99
C ALA A 221 -3.49 8.87 -8.94
N PRO A 222 -3.59 9.41 -10.16
CA PRO A 222 -2.42 9.62 -11.02
C PRO A 222 -1.40 10.56 -10.37
N GLU A 223 -0.11 10.30 -10.62
CA GLU A 223 1.00 11.11 -10.09
C GLU A 223 0.90 12.58 -10.52
N ALA A 224 1.40 13.47 -9.66
CA ALA A 224 1.34 14.92 -9.85
C ALA A 224 1.83 15.36 -11.24
N ALA A 225 2.96 14.84 -11.72
CA ALA A 225 3.50 15.16 -13.04
C ALA A 225 2.52 14.88 -14.22
N VAL A 226 1.68 13.83 -14.12
CA VAL A 226 0.65 13.52 -15.12
C VAL A 226 -0.50 14.52 -15.03
N VAL A 227 -0.88 14.92 -13.82
CA VAL A 227 -1.93 15.93 -13.57
C VAL A 227 -1.47 17.31 -14.05
N GLU A 228 -0.27 17.75 -13.66
CA GLU A 228 0.37 19.02 -14.07
C GLU A 228 0.48 19.13 -15.59
N LEU A 229 0.97 18.08 -16.26
CA LEU A 229 1.03 18.05 -17.72
C LEU A 229 -0.36 18.17 -18.34
N ALA A 230 -1.35 17.45 -17.81
CA ALA A 230 -2.73 17.55 -18.28
C ALA A 230 -3.38 18.92 -18.00
N GLU A 231 -2.96 19.65 -16.97
CA GLU A 231 -3.45 21.00 -16.64
C GLU A 231 -2.80 22.08 -17.50
N ARG A 232 -1.48 22.02 -17.74
CA ARG A 232 -0.81 22.84 -18.77
C ARG A 232 -1.47 22.61 -20.14
N LEU A 233 -1.67 21.35 -20.50
CA LEU A 233 -2.39 20.92 -21.70
C LEU A 233 -3.91 21.22 -21.66
N ARG A 234 -4.44 21.91 -20.65
CA ARG A 234 -5.76 22.57 -20.71
C ARG A 234 -5.62 24.08 -20.85
N ALA A 235 -4.81 24.72 -20.01
CA ALA A 235 -4.65 26.17 -19.94
C ALA A 235 -4.32 26.83 -21.30
N GLU A 236 -3.41 26.26 -22.09
CA GLU A 236 -2.97 26.89 -23.35
C GLU A 236 -4.07 26.94 -24.45
N SER A 237 -5.14 26.13 -24.35
CA SER A 237 -6.27 26.18 -25.30
C SER A 237 -7.29 27.26 -24.95
N ASP A 238 -7.36 27.67 -23.68
CA ASP A 238 -8.17 28.82 -23.26
C ASP A 238 -7.50 30.17 -23.65
N GLY A 239 -6.21 30.14 -24.02
CA GLY A 239 -5.47 31.28 -24.57
C GLY A 239 -5.64 31.50 -26.09
N GLY A 240 -6.33 30.62 -26.80
CA GLY A 240 -6.55 30.75 -28.25
C GLY A 240 -7.54 31.88 -28.59
N PRO A 241 -7.28 32.73 -29.61
CA PRO A 241 -8.17 33.83 -29.94
C PRO A 241 -9.53 33.32 -30.46
N VAL A 242 -10.56 33.43 -29.62
CA VAL A 242 -11.95 33.06 -29.95
C VAL A 242 -12.40 33.83 -31.19
N ARG A 243 -12.46 33.12 -32.32
CA ARG A 243 -12.86 33.68 -33.62
C ARG A 243 -14.36 33.95 -33.60
N ARG A 244 -14.74 35.17 -33.16
CA ARG A 244 -16.14 35.65 -33.10
C ARG A 244 -16.83 35.47 -34.45
N TRP A 245 -17.75 34.50 -34.51
CA TRP A 245 -18.75 34.44 -35.56
C TRP A 245 -19.75 35.58 -35.35
N HIS A 246 -19.58 36.65 -36.13
CA HIS A 246 -20.51 37.79 -36.12
C HIS A 246 -21.86 37.38 -36.73
N SER A 247 -22.88 37.25 -35.89
CA SER A 247 -24.26 37.15 -36.32
C SER A 247 -24.72 38.48 -36.97
N ARG A 248 -24.94 38.46 -38.29
CA ARG A 248 -25.54 39.59 -39.00
C ARG A 248 -27.07 39.50 -38.95
N ARG A 249 -27.70 40.56 -38.43
CA ARG A 249 -29.15 40.76 -38.29
C ARG A 249 -29.90 40.66 -39.63
N ALA A 250 -31.05 39.99 -39.62
CA ALA A 250 -32.38 40.49 -40.01
C ALA A 250 -33.40 39.33 -39.84
N GLY A 251 -34.65 39.50 -39.42
CA GLY A 251 -35.35 40.67 -38.88
C GLY A 251 -36.83 40.29 -38.75
N ARG A 252 -37.41 40.32 -37.53
CA ARG A 252 -38.83 39.98 -37.34
C ARG A 252 -39.74 41.02 -38.02
N ARG A 253 -40.70 40.56 -38.80
CA ARG A 253 -42.04 41.16 -38.88
C ARG A 253 -43.11 40.07 -38.82
N SER A 254 -44.20 40.43 -38.18
CA SER A 254 -45.39 39.63 -37.91
C SER A 254 -46.43 39.74 -39.02
N SER A 255 -47.20 38.67 -39.23
CA SER A 255 -48.61 38.76 -39.65
C SER A 255 -49.32 37.44 -39.41
N ASP A 256 -50.41 37.46 -38.66
CA ASP A 256 -51.39 36.38 -38.61
C ASP A 256 -52.22 36.34 -39.91
N GLY A 257 -52.67 35.14 -40.29
CA GLY A 257 -54.02 34.94 -40.83
C GLY A 257 -54.22 34.84 -42.34
N VAL A 258 -55.24 34.04 -42.66
CA VAL A 258 -56.00 33.94 -43.94
C VAL A 258 -55.41 33.06 -45.06
N ALA A 259 -56.13 31.99 -45.36
CA ALA A 259 -56.12 31.26 -46.64
C ALA A 259 -57.27 31.81 -47.53
N PRO A 260 -57.26 31.67 -48.88
CA PRO A 260 -57.67 30.38 -49.46
C PRO A 260 -57.07 30.01 -50.85
N GLU A 261 -57.49 28.82 -51.31
CA GLU A 261 -57.82 28.44 -52.72
C GLU A 261 -56.74 28.09 -53.78
N HIS A 262 -56.85 26.83 -54.26
CA HIS A 262 -56.63 26.22 -55.61
C HIS A 262 -55.43 26.62 -56.52
N ALA A 263 -54.82 25.75 -57.35
CA ALA A 263 -55.24 24.43 -57.88
C ALA A 263 -54.06 23.46 -58.18
N ALA A 264 -54.43 22.22 -58.52
CA ALA A 264 -53.69 21.05 -59.06
C ALA A 264 -52.45 21.33 -59.96
N VAL A 265 -51.47 20.44 -60.13
CA VAL A 265 -51.47 19.06 -60.72
C VAL A 265 -50.12 18.39 -60.32
N HIS A 266 -49.88 17.07 -60.15
CA HIS A 266 -50.51 15.82 -60.62
C HIS A 266 -50.50 14.70 -59.52
N ASP A 267 -50.51 13.42 -59.93
CA ASP A 267 -50.30 12.16 -59.17
C ASP A 267 -49.60 11.16 -60.14
N PRO A 268 -48.97 10.04 -59.71
CA PRO A 268 -49.75 8.80 -59.65
C PRO A 268 -49.38 7.75 -58.56
N ALA A 269 -50.41 7.32 -57.81
CA ALA A 269 -50.90 5.94 -57.67
C ALA A 269 -50.01 4.79 -57.09
N ALA A 270 -50.29 4.45 -55.81
CA ALA A 270 -50.99 3.23 -55.33
C ALA A 270 -51.16 1.99 -56.27
N PRO A 271 -51.29 0.71 -55.80
CA PRO A 271 -52.18 0.29 -54.67
C PRO A 271 -51.72 -0.89 -53.75
N ARG A 272 -52.06 -0.88 -52.44
CA ARG A 272 -53.20 -1.52 -51.68
C ARG A 272 -53.19 -3.06 -51.49
N SER A 273 -53.54 -3.48 -50.27
CA SER A 273 -53.74 -4.87 -49.79
C SER A 273 -55.11 -5.46 -50.17
N PRO A 274 -55.42 -6.78 -49.93
CA PRO A 274 -56.05 -7.16 -48.64
C PRO A 274 -56.01 -8.66 -48.16
N ARG A 275 -56.36 -8.85 -46.87
CA ARG A 275 -57.18 -9.94 -46.23
C ARG A 275 -57.16 -11.41 -46.74
N ARG A 276 -57.05 -12.36 -45.80
CA ARG A 276 -58.13 -13.36 -45.42
C ARG A 276 -57.71 -14.29 -44.25
N GLY A 277 -58.69 -14.98 -43.66
CA GLY A 277 -58.50 -16.09 -42.71
C GLY A 277 -59.70 -17.05 -42.71
N ALA A 278 -59.62 -18.11 -41.88
CA ALA A 278 -60.63 -19.16 -41.55
C ALA A 278 -60.69 -20.45 -42.43
N GLY A 279 -61.04 -21.58 -41.76
CA GLY A 279 -61.29 -22.95 -42.30
C GLY A 279 -60.06 -23.88 -42.24
N VAL A 280 -59.89 -24.91 -41.40
CA VAL A 280 -60.75 -25.94 -40.72
C VAL A 280 -61.24 -27.09 -41.62
N THR A 281 -60.65 -28.29 -41.44
CA THR A 281 -61.28 -29.65 -41.28
C THR A 281 -60.18 -30.74 -41.32
N ALA A 282 -60.00 -31.58 -40.29
CA ALA A 282 -60.50 -32.97 -40.13
C ALA A 282 -59.63 -34.06 -40.85
N ALA A 283 -59.41 -35.29 -40.37
CA ALA A 283 -60.00 -36.08 -39.28
C ALA A 283 -59.06 -37.22 -38.76
N LYS A 284 -59.57 -38.07 -37.84
CA LYS A 284 -58.98 -39.25 -37.13
C LYS A 284 -58.35 -38.88 -35.76
N LEU A 285 -58.93 -39.11 -34.57
CA LEU A 285 -59.82 -40.18 -34.05
C LEU A 285 -59.28 -41.61 -34.28
N ALA A 286 -59.21 -42.52 -33.29
CA ALA A 286 -59.27 -42.37 -31.82
C ALA A 286 -58.72 -43.65 -31.14
N LEU A 287 -57.85 -43.51 -30.14
CA LEU A 287 -57.50 -44.49 -29.09
C LEU A 287 -56.60 -43.73 -28.09
N SER A 288 -56.81 -43.66 -26.76
CA SER A 288 -57.89 -44.19 -25.92
C SER A 288 -58.07 -43.23 -24.73
N ALA A 289 -59.29 -42.84 -24.39
CA ALA A 289 -59.55 -41.89 -23.31
C ALA A 289 -59.64 -42.59 -21.93
N ALA A 290 -58.55 -42.56 -21.15
CA ALA A 290 -58.59 -43.00 -19.73
C ALA A 290 -57.48 -42.43 -18.81
N LEU A 291 -56.45 -41.73 -19.31
CA LEU A 291 -55.25 -41.41 -18.48
C LEU A 291 -54.79 -39.93 -18.47
N LEU A 292 -55.53 -38.99 -19.07
CA LEU A 292 -55.07 -37.59 -19.21
C LEU A 292 -55.93 -36.53 -18.48
N THR A 293 -57.06 -36.89 -17.88
CA THR A 293 -57.79 -36.02 -16.94
C THR A 293 -57.09 -35.88 -15.58
N GLY A 294 -56.06 -36.68 -15.29
CA GLY A 294 -55.25 -36.59 -14.07
C GLY A 294 -54.03 -35.65 -14.14
N ILE A 295 -53.60 -35.22 -15.34
CA ILE A 295 -52.35 -34.45 -15.52
C ILE A 295 -52.61 -32.97 -15.84
N GLY A 296 -53.76 -32.63 -16.44
CA GLY A 296 -54.12 -31.24 -16.75
C GLY A 296 -54.26 -30.33 -15.52
N ALA A 297 -54.66 -30.86 -14.37
CA ALA A 297 -54.73 -30.12 -13.10
C ALA A 297 -53.37 -30.05 -12.37
N ALA A 298 -52.41 -30.92 -12.70
CA ALA A 298 -51.10 -31.02 -12.06
C ALA A 298 -50.02 -30.11 -12.68
N LEU A 299 -50.34 -29.39 -13.76
CA LEU A 299 -49.41 -28.50 -14.47
C LEU A 299 -49.66 -27.00 -14.26
N VAL A 300 -50.68 -26.62 -13.49
CA VAL A 300 -50.97 -25.22 -13.12
C VAL A 300 -50.79 -24.96 -11.61
N ALA A 301 -50.93 -25.99 -10.77
CA ALA A 301 -50.53 -25.94 -9.36
C ALA A 301 -49.06 -26.37 -9.18
N ARG A 302 -48.10 -25.53 -9.60
CA ARG A 302 -46.77 -25.61 -8.97
C ARG A 302 -46.96 -25.26 -7.50
N PRO A 303 -46.40 -26.05 -6.54
CA PRO A 303 -46.40 -25.60 -5.15
C PRO A 303 -45.65 -24.28 -5.09
N ASP A 304 -46.19 -23.29 -4.38
CA ASP A 304 -45.44 -22.11 -3.99
C ASP A 304 -44.28 -22.57 -3.12
N ARG A 305 -43.13 -22.79 -3.76
CA ARG A 305 -41.85 -22.71 -3.07
C ARG A 305 -41.78 -21.29 -2.55
N HIS A 306 -42.09 -21.09 -1.27
CA HIS A 306 -41.73 -19.88 -0.56
C HIS A 306 -40.22 -19.67 -0.76
N VAL A 307 -39.86 -18.84 -1.73
CA VAL A 307 -38.48 -18.42 -1.96
C VAL A 307 -38.11 -17.66 -0.71
N ARG A 308 -37.30 -18.28 0.14
CA ARG A 308 -36.87 -17.69 1.40
C ARG A 308 -35.96 -16.51 1.06
N LEU A 309 -36.53 -15.31 1.10
CA LEU A 309 -35.84 -14.09 0.75
C LEU A 309 -34.67 -13.88 1.72
N ASP A 310 -33.49 -13.67 1.16
CA ASP A 310 -32.28 -13.40 1.92
C ASP A 310 -32.26 -11.90 2.27
N PRO A 311 -32.36 -11.52 3.56
CA PRO A 311 -32.50 -10.13 3.96
C PRO A 311 -31.25 -9.29 3.66
N ASP A 312 -30.11 -9.93 3.40
CA ASP A 312 -28.84 -9.25 3.09
C ASP A 312 -28.46 -9.38 1.60
N LEU A 313 -29.35 -9.94 0.77
CA LEU A 313 -29.22 -9.96 -0.68
C LEU A 313 -30.05 -8.82 -1.30
N VAL A 314 -29.40 -7.96 -2.10
CA VAL A 314 -30.01 -6.82 -2.79
C VAL A 314 -30.01 -7.02 -4.31
N ALA A 315 -31.15 -6.78 -4.97
CA ALA A 315 -31.25 -6.70 -6.43
C ALA A 315 -31.39 -5.24 -6.87
N VAL A 316 -30.60 -4.80 -7.85
CA VAL A 316 -30.74 -3.46 -8.45
C VAL A 316 -31.48 -3.59 -9.78
N ALA A 317 -32.72 -3.10 -9.84
CA ALA A 317 -33.51 -3.12 -11.07
C ALA A 317 -32.97 -2.11 -12.11
N PRO A 318 -33.12 -2.37 -13.42
CA PRO A 318 -32.81 -1.41 -14.47
C PRO A 318 -33.54 -0.08 -14.27
N PHE A 319 -32.81 1.02 -14.30
CA PHE A 319 -33.34 2.35 -14.06
C PHE A 319 -34.11 2.87 -15.29
N ASP A 320 -35.21 3.58 -15.10
CA ASP A 320 -35.91 4.23 -16.20
C ASP A 320 -35.20 5.55 -16.55
N VAL A 321 -34.45 5.55 -17.66
CA VAL A 321 -33.70 6.71 -18.16
C VAL A 321 -34.53 7.42 -19.23
N LEU A 322 -34.88 8.69 -18.98
CA LEU A 322 -35.65 9.51 -19.93
C LEU A 322 -34.81 10.31 -20.95
N PRO A 323 -33.64 10.86 -20.61
CA PRO A 323 -32.75 11.51 -21.59
C PRO A 323 -32.18 10.48 -22.59
N PRO A 324 -32.47 10.56 -23.91
CA PRO A 324 -32.06 9.53 -24.86
C PRO A 324 -30.54 9.36 -24.97
N GLN A 325 -29.76 10.44 -24.85
CA GLN A 325 -28.30 10.38 -24.86
C GLN A 325 -27.69 9.60 -23.69
N LEU A 326 -28.47 9.27 -22.65
CA LEU A 326 -28.01 8.53 -21.47
C LEU A 326 -28.58 7.11 -21.40
N ALA A 327 -29.20 6.60 -22.47
CA ALA A 327 -29.84 5.28 -22.47
C ALA A 327 -28.94 4.13 -21.96
N LEU A 328 -27.63 4.21 -22.16
CA LEU A 328 -26.63 3.26 -21.65
C LEU A 328 -26.63 3.13 -20.11
N TRP A 329 -26.96 4.20 -19.38
CA TRP A 329 -27.04 4.19 -17.92
C TRP A 329 -28.20 3.35 -17.36
N ARG A 330 -29.16 2.91 -18.19
CA ARG A 330 -30.25 2.03 -17.77
C ARG A 330 -29.74 0.71 -17.18
N GLU A 331 -28.76 0.12 -17.84
CA GLU A 331 -28.08 -1.10 -17.41
C GLU A 331 -26.77 -0.74 -16.68
N GLY A 332 -26.07 0.32 -17.09
CA GLY A 332 -24.86 0.79 -16.39
C GLY A 332 -25.08 1.12 -14.89
N LEU A 333 -26.24 1.67 -14.51
CA LEU A 333 -26.57 1.86 -13.08
C LEU A 333 -26.80 0.53 -12.34
N VAL A 334 -27.27 -0.53 -13.01
CA VAL A 334 -27.36 -1.87 -12.40
C VAL A 334 -25.96 -2.36 -12.06
N ASP A 335 -25.00 -2.26 -12.99
CA ASP A 335 -23.63 -2.72 -12.80
C ASP A 335 -22.84 -1.91 -11.77
N VAL A 336 -23.01 -0.58 -11.74
CA VAL A 336 -22.33 0.31 -10.80
C VAL A 336 -22.91 0.13 -9.39
N LEU A 337 -24.22 0.24 -9.22
CA LEU A 337 -24.85 0.17 -7.90
C LEU A 337 -24.78 -1.26 -7.32
N SER A 338 -24.87 -2.32 -8.14
CA SER A 338 -24.69 -3.69 -7.65
C SER A 338 -23.28 -3.91 -7.09
N ARG A 339 -22.23 -3.54 -7.85
CA ARG A 339 -20.83 -3.67 -7.36
C ARG A 339 -20.55 -2.81 -6.14
N GLY A 340 -21.10 -1.60 -6.08
CA GLY A 340 -20.96 -0.72 -4.92
C GLY A 340 -21.62 -1.28 -3.66
N LEU A 341 -22.82 -1.86 -3.79
CA LEU A 341 -23.55 -2.45 -2.67
C LEU A 341 -22.99 -3.81 -2.22
N ASP A 342 -22.44 -4.62 -3.14
CA ASP A 342 -21.76 -5.90 -2.83
C ASP A 342 -20.49 -5.71 -1.97
N ARG A 343 -19.91 -4.51 -2.00
CA ARG A 343 -18.78 -4.10 -1.14
C ARG A 343 -19.22 -3.37 0.14
N ALA A 344 -20.52 -3.10 0.31
CA ALA A 344 -21.05 -2.23 1.36
C ALA A 344 -21.54 -3.01 2.61
N GLY A 345 -20.58 -3.58 3.36
CA GLY A 345 -20.87 -4.29 4.61
C GLY A 345 -21.34 -5.73 4.39
N PRO A 346 -22.40 -6.22 5.06
CA PRO A 346 -22.87 -7.61 4.91
C PRO A 346 -23.72 -7.84 3.66
N LEU A 347 -24.00 -6.79 2.88
CA LEU A 347 -24.85 -6.87 1.69
C LEU A 347 -24.14 -7.63 0.57
N ARG A 348 -24.90 -8.45 -0.14
CA ARG A 348 -24.50 -9.11 -1.39
C ARG A 348 -25.42 -8.66 -2.51
N ALA A 349 -24.90 -8.44 -3.71
CA ALA A 349 -25.71 -8.07 -4.86
C ALA A 349 -26.10 -9.28 -5.72
N VAL A 350 -27.32 -9.29 -6.23
CA VAL A 350 -27.71 -10.23 -7.30
C VAL A 350 -26.99 -9.84 -8.58
N THR A 351 -26.42 -10.83 -9.29
CA THR A 351 -25.66 -10.57 -10.51
C THR A 351 -26.49 -9.81 -11.56
N PRO A 352 -25.96 -8.72 -12.16
CA PRO A 352 -26.68 -7.90 -13.14
C PRO A 352 -27.30 -8.71 -14.29
N THR A 353 -26.60 -9.72 -14.80
CA THR A 353 -27.10 -10.62 -15.85
C THR A 353 -28.37 -11.37 -15.45
N LEU A 354 -28.50 -11.77 -14.17
CA LEU A 354 -29.70 -12.44 -13.66
C LEU A 354 -30.82 -11.42 -13.46
N VAL A 355 -30.52 -10.24 -12.93
CA VAL A 355 -31.52 -9.17 -12.73
C VAL A 355 -32.12 -8.73 -14.07
N THR A 356 -31.30 -8.43 -15.08
CA THR A 356 -31.76 -8.00 -16.41
C THR A 356 -32.60 -9.08 -17.10
N ARG A 357 -32.33 -10.36 -16.86
CA ARG A 357 -33.12 -11.48 -17.40
C ARG A 357 -34.49 -11.64 -16.72
N GLU A 358 -34.56 -11.47 -15.40
CA GLU A 358 -35.80 -11.66 -14.62
C GLU A 358 -36.67 -10.39 -14.55
N TRP A 359 -36.10 -9.22 -14.85
CA TRP A 359 -36.81 -7.94 -14.84
C TRP A 359 -37.93 -7.87 -15.89
N ARG A 360 -39.09 -7.34 -15.48
CA ARG A 360 -40.24 -7.15 -16.37
C ARG A 360 -40.98 -5.86 -16.03
N GLY A 361 -41.16 -4.99 -17.02
CA GLY A 361 -41.92 -3.75 -16.91
C GLY A 361 -41.08 -2.50 -16.66
N ARG A 362 -41.70 -1.48 -16.06
CA ARG A 362 -41.07 -0.21 -15.67
C ARG A 362 -40.64 -0.24 -14.20
N ALA A 363 -39.76 0.68 -13.83
CA ALA A 363 -39.28 0.83 -12.46
C ALA A 363 -40.42 1.26 -11.52
N GLY A 364 -40.70 0.47 -10.49
CA GLY A 364 -41.81 0.71 -9.56
C GLY A 364 -41.92 -0.33 -8.44
N PRO A 365 -42.71 -0.07 -7.39
CA PRO A 365 -42.74 -0.92 -6.18
C PRO A 365 -43.17 -2.37 -6.46
N ALA A 366 -44.18 -2.56 -7.31
CA ALA A 366 -44.73 -3.89 -7.60
C ALA A 366 -43.79 -4.75 -8.46
N SER A 367 -43.13 -4.16 -9.46
CA SER A 367 -42.12 -4.83 -10.28
C SER A 367 -40.84 -5.11 -9.47
N ALA A 368 -40.46 -4.21 -8.56
CA ALA A 368 -39.37 -4.43 -7.61
C ALA A 368 -39.65 -5.60 -6.65
N ALA A 369 -40.81 -5.65 -5.99
CA ALA A 369 -41.16 -6.75 -5.09
C ALA A 369 -41.32 -8.11 -5.82
N GLU A 370 -41.71 -8.11 -7.10
CA GLU A 370 -41.71 -9.30 -7.95
C GLU A 370 -40.27 -9.72 -8.34
N LEU A 371 -39.39 -8.78 -8.66
CA LEU A 371 -37.98 -9.06 -8.95
C LEU A 371 -37.28 -9.70 -7.74
N GLY A 372 -37.49 -9.17 -6.53
CA GLY A 372 -36.93 -9.74 -5.29
C GLY A 372 -37.38 -11.18 -5.08
N ARG A 373 -38.69 -11.47 -5.27
CA ARG A 373 -39.23 -12.84 -5.18
C ARG A 373 -38.72 -13.80 -6.25
N ARG A 374 -38.32 -13.32 -7.43
CA ARG A 374 -37.71 -14.15 -8.50
C ARG A 374 -36.22 -14.39 -8.33
N THR A 375 -35.50 -13.43 -7.75
CA THR A 375 -34.05 -13.49 -7.55
C THR A 375 -33.65 -14.03 -6.17
N GLY A 376 -34.59 -14.07 -5.21
CA GLY A 376 -34.33 -14.41 -3.81
C GLY A 376 -33.87 -13.23 -2.95
N ALA A 377 -33.76 -12.02 -3.51
CA ALA A 377 -33.34 -10.82 -2.80
C ALA A 377 -34.43 -10.28 -1.87
N GLY A 378 -34.11 -10.11 -0.59
CA GLY A 378 -34.98 -9.46 0.39
C GLY A 378 -35.05 -7.93 0.23
N LEU A 379 -34.05 -7.33 -0.42
CA LEU A 379 -33.99 -5.90 -0.71
C LEU A 379 -33.97 -5.67 -2.23
N VAL A 380 -34.69 -4.64 -2.71
CA VAL A 380 -34.66 -4.25 -4.12
C VAL A 380 -34.55 -2.74 -4.25
N LEU A 381 -33.57 -2.28 -5.05
CA LEU A 381 -33.35 -0.88 -5.39
C LEU A 381 -33.81 -0.66 -6.85
N TYR A 382 -34.64 0.35 -7.08
CA TYR A 382 -35.02 0.77 -8.44
C TYR A 382 -35.07 2.30 -8.53
N GLY A 383 -35.15 2.87 -9.72
CA GLY A 383 -35.19 4.32 -9.85
C GLY A 383 -35.28 4.85 -11.28
N ALA A 384 -35.05 6.15 -11.43
CA ALA A 384 -35.10 6.83 -12.72
C ALA A 384 -34.06 7.95 -12.83
N LEU A 385 -33.55 8.16 -14.04
CA LEU A 385 -32.72 9.30 -14.44
C LEU A 385 -33.57 10.29 -15.24
N LEU A 386 -33.74 11.48 -14.69
CA LEU A 386 -34.57 12.56 -15.21
C LEU A 386 -33.68 13.71 -15.70
N GLY A 387 -34.04 14.37 -16.80
CA GLY A 387 -33.42 15.65 -17.18
C GLY A 387 -33.80 16.75 -16.19
N ALA A 388 -32.81 17.48 -15.68
CA ALA A 388 -32.97 18.50 -14.63
C ALA A 388 -32.61 19.93 -15.09
N GLY A 389 -32.01 20.05 -16.27
CA GLY A 389 -31.58 21.27 -16.95
C GLY A 389 -30.94 20.91 -18.31
N PRO A 390 -30.28 21.85 -19.01
CA PRO A 390 -29.58 21.56 -20.26
C PRO A 390 -28.46 20.53 -20.08
N ASP A 391 -27.63 20.74 -19.06
CA ASP A 391 -26.42 19.94 -18.78
C ASP A 391 -26.50 19.20 -17.42
N SER A 392 -27.70 19.11 -16.83
CA SER A 392 -27.90 18.47 -15.52
C SER A 392 -28.99 17.40 -15.50
N VAL A 393 -28.77 16.41 -14.64
CA VAL A 393 -29.64 15.25 -14.45
C VAL A 393 -29.97 15.07 -12.98
N GLN A 394 -31.12 14.44 -12.73
CA GLN A 394 -31.57 14.06 -11.41
C GLN A 394 -31.78 12.54 -11.38
N LEU A 395 -31.00 11.87 -10.54
CA LEU A 395 -31.11 10.44 -10.27
C LEU A 395 -32.00 10.27 -9.04
N THR A 396 -33.08 9.53 -9.22
CA THR A 396 -34.00 9.11 -8.15
C THR A 396 -33.80 7.62 -7.91
N ALA A 397 -33.75 7.19 -6.65
CA ALA A 397 -33.59 5.78 -6.27
C ALA A 397 -34.44 5.44 -5.04
N THR A 398 -35.17 4.34 -5.11
CA THR A 398 -36.12 3.88 -4.09
C THR A 398 -35.76 2.46 -3.67
N LEU A 399 -35.55 2.26 -2.37
CA LEU A 399 -35.23 0.97 -1.75
C LEU A 399 -36.51 0.35 -1.17
N VAL A 400 -36.82 -0.89 -1.52
CA VAL A 400 -38.01 -1.63 -1.08
C VAL A 400 -37.62 -2.95 -0.41
N ASP A 401 -38.35 -3.29 0.65
CA ASP A 401 -38.36 -4.63 1.25
C ASP A 401 -39.25 -5.56 0.40
N ALA A 402 -38.66 -6.60 -0.21
CA ALA A 402 -39.36 -7.46 -1.16
C ALA A 402 -40.39 -8.41 -0.53
N ALA A 403 -40.33 -8.62 0.80
CA ALA A 403 -41.27 -9.46 1.53
C ALA A 403 -42.59 -8.75 1.80
N SER A 404 -42.52 -7.47 2.20
CA SER A 404 -43.66 -6.62 2.55
C SER A 404 -44.11 -5.67 1.45
N GLY A 405 -43.28 -5.46 0.41
CA GLY A 405 -43.49 -4.44 -0.62
C GLY A 405 -43.33 -3.00 -0.11
N ARG A 406 -42.85 -2.81 1.12
CA ARG A 406 -42.76 -1.50 1.78
C ARG A 406 -41.49 -0.76 1.34
N THR A 407 -41.64 0.50 0.96
CA THR A 407 -40.51 1.42 0.76
C THR A 407 -39.77 1.64 2.08
N LEU A 408 -38.45 1.46 2.05
CA LEU A 408 -37.51 1.69 3.13
C LEU A 408 -36.81 3.05 3.01
N ALA A 409 -36.48 3.46 1.78
CA ALA A 409 -35.78 4.71 1.50
C ALA A 409 -36.22 5.29 0.15
N GLU A 410 -36.28 6.61 0.05
CA GLU A 410 -36.36 7.35 -1.22
C GLU A 410 -35.24 8.38 -1.26
N LEU A 411 -34.49 8.39 -2.36
CA LEU A 411 -33.27 9.15 -2.55
C LEU A 411 -33.37 9.95 -3.85
N ALA A 412 -32.91 11.19 -3.83
CA ALA A 412 -32.84 12.03 -5.02
C ALA A 412 -31.57 12.88 -4.99
N TYR A 413 -30.74 12.74 -6.02
CA TYR A 413 -29.52 13.50 -6.22
C TYR A 413 -29.58 14.23 -7.56
N ARG A 414 -28.98 15.42 -7.65
CA ARG A 414 -28.87 16.22 -8.88
C ARG A 414 -27.43 16.64 -9.08
N ASP A 415 -26.89 16.40 -10.27
CA ASP A 415 -25.54 16.78 -10.67
C ASP A 415 -25.52 17.04 -12.20
N VAL A 416 -24.36 17.36 -12.76
CA VAL A 416 -24.17 17.48 -14.21
C VAL A 416 -24.21 16.11 -14.90
N VAL A 417 -24.57 16.10 -16.19
CA VAL A 417 -24.74 14.88 -17.02
C VAL A 417 -23.53 13.93 -16.96
N ASP A 418 -22.32 14.47 -16.92
CA ASP A 418 -21.08 13.68 -16.91
C ASP A 418 -20.75 13.05 -15.54
N ARG A 419 -21.49 13.40 -14.47
CA ARG A 419 -21.20 13.01 -13.07
C ARG A 419 -22.20 12.04 -12.44
N VAL A 420 -22.81 11.17 -13.25
CA VAL A 420 -23.68 10.08 -12.77
C VAL A 420 -22.92 9.08 -11.87
N ASP A 421 -21.59 9.04 -11.95
CA ASP A 421 -20.69 8.34 -11.01
C ASP A 421 -20.91 8.79 -9.56
N ARG A 422 -20.74 10.09 -9.27
CA ARG A 422 -20.90 10.69 -7.93
C ARG A 422 -22.30 10.52 -7.38
N MET A 423 -23.30 10.59 -8.25
CA MET A 423 -24.70 10.37 -7.89
C MET A 423 -24.92 8.91 -7.46
N SER A 424 -24.24 7.96 -8.11
CA SER A 424 -24.28 6.55 -7.77
C SER A 424 -23.60 6.27 -6.43
N ASP A 425 -22.42 6.84 -6.18
CA ASP A 425 -21.72 6.75 -4.89
C ASP A 425 -22.57 7.33 -3.75
N SER A 426 -23.23 8.47 -4.01
CA SER A 426 -24.15 9.11 -3.07
C SER A 426 -25.33 8.21 -2.74
N VAL A 427 -25.89 7.49 -3.72
CA VAL A 427 -26.93 6.47 -3.51
C VAL A 427 -26.40 5.29 -2.72
N ILE A 428 -25.23 4.73 -3.06
CA ILE A 428 -24.62 3.59 -2.34
C ILE A 428 -24.41 3.95 -0.86
N ALA A 429 -23.82 5.12 -0.59
CA ALA A 429 -23.60 5.62 0.75
C ALA A 429 -24.91 5.88 1.51
N ALA A 430 -25.95 6.40 0.85
CA ALA A 430 -27.24 6.68 1.48
C ALA A 430 -28.08 5.42 1.72
N VAL A 431 -28.13 4.46 0.79
CA VAL A 431 -28.72 3.13 1.00
C VAL A 431 -28.03 2.43 2.18
N SER A 432 -26.70 2.46 2.20
CA SER A 432 -25.91 1.92 3.32
C SER A 432 -26.19 2.62 4.65
N ARG A 433 -26.49 3.92 4.65
CA ARG A 433 -26.83 4.70 5.86
C ARG A 433 -28.25 4.41 6.34
N GLU A 434 -29.21 4.29 5.44
CA GLU A 434 -30.61 4.04 5.79
C GLU A 434 -30.83 2.60 6.27
N LEU A 435 -30.08 1.63 5.72
CA LEU A 435 -30.03 0.27 6.25
C LEU A 435 -29.38 0.21 7.65
N ARG A 436 -28.37 1.04 7.95
CA ARG A 436 -27.82 1.22 9.33
C ARG A 436 -28.78 1.92 10.29
N ARG A 437 -29.77 2.65 9.78
CA ARG A 437 -30.76 3.41 10.57
C ARG A 437 -32.02 2.58 10.87
N THR A 438 -32.44 1.76 9.91
CA THR A 438 -33.64 0.92 10.00
C THR A 438 -33.36 -0.50 10.50
N ARG A 439 -32.11 -0.97 10.42
CA ARG A 439 -31.60 -2.15 11.13
C ARG A 439 -30.56 -1.70 12.14
N PRO A 440 -30.54 -2.21 13.38
CA PRO A 440 -29.57 -1.78 14.40
C PRO A 440 -28.15 -2.27 14.05
N ILE A 441 -27.41 -1.47 13.30
CA ILE A 441 -25.99 -1.72 13.02
C ILE A 441 -25.15 -0.98 14.07
N VAL A 442 -24.95 -1.66 15.20
CA VAL A 442 -23.78 -1.44 16.04
C VAL A 442 -22.54 -1.78 15.20
N ALA A 443 -21.46 -1.01 15.31
CA ALA A 443 -20.18 -1.36 14.69
C ALA A 443 -19.60 -2.61 15.35
N THR A 444 -19.95 -3.79 14.84
CA THR A 444 -19.56 -5.07 15.40
C THR A 444 -18.48 -5.75 14.57
N ALA A 445 -17.23 -5.64 15.04
CA ALA A 445 -16.27 -6.76 15.01
C ALA A 445 -16.74 -7.89 15.96
N ALA A 446 -18.01 -8.27 15.83
CA ALA A 446 -18.73 -9.26 16.62
C ALA A 446 -19.77 -9.98 15.74
N GLY A 447 -19.33 -10.45 14.57
CA GLY A 447 -19.63 -11.85 14.27
C GLY A 447 -19.18 -12.67 15.49
N ARG A 448 -20.04 -13.57 15.98
CA ARG A 448 -19.91 -14.29 17.27
C ARG A 448 -18.45 -14.53 17.63
N ARG A 449 -17.90 -13.79 18.61
CA ARG A 449 -16.52 -14.01 19.04
C ARG A 449 -16.45 -15.36 19.71
N HIS A 450 -15.51 -16.17 19.26
CA HIS A 450 -15.29 -17.51 19.77
C HIS A 450 -14.18 -17.47 20.79
N ARG A 451 -14.39 -18.12 21.92
CA ARG A 451 -13.37 -18.28 22.94
C ARG A 451 -12.34 -19.26 22.39
N ILE A 452 -11.07 -18.86 22.39
CA ILE A 452 -9.95 -19.79 22.25
C ILE A 452 -9.42 -20.04 23.64
N THR A 453 -9.49 -21.29 24.09
CA THR A 453 -8.83 -21.73 25.31
C THR A 453 -7.45 -22.27 24.94
N THR A 454 -6.42 -21.79 25.62
CA THR A 454 -5.04 -22.22 25.35
C THR A 454 -4.29 -22.42 26.66
N ASN A 455 -3.61 -23.55 26.79
CA ASN A 455 -2.57 -23.73 27.79
C ASN A 455 -1.20 -23.47 27.13
N VAL A 456 -0.30 -22.76 27.84
CA VAL A 456 1.08 -22.53 27.37
C VAL A 456 2.00 -23.51 28.09
N LEU A 457 2.57 -24.45 27.34
CA LEU A 457 3.27 -25.62 27.84
C LEU A 457 4.77 -25.52 27.56
N GLY A 458 5.57 -26.13 28.43
CA GLY A 458 7.01 -26.29 28.24
C GLY A 458 7.35 -27.24 27.08
N PRO A 459 8.64 -27.43 26.77
CA PRO A 459 9.10 -28.19 25.61
C PRO A 459 8.79 -29.69 25.66
N ASP A 460 8.41 -30.23 26.82
CA ASP A 460 7.93 -31.60 26.98
C ASP A 460 6.42 -31.77 26.71
N GLY A 461 5.70 -30.67 26.49
CA GLY A 461 4.24 -30.64 26.33
C GLY A 461 3.45 -31.12 27.55
N SER A 462 4.07 -31.27 28.72
CA SER A 462 3.47 -31.91 29.90
C SER A 462 3.22 -30.93 31.04
N ALA A 463 4.10 -29.95 31.23
CA ALA A 463 4.01 -28.94 32.29
C ALA A 463 3.69 -27.54 31.73
N SER A 464 3.03 -26.70 32.53
CA SER A 464 2.85 -25.27 32.22
C SER A 464 4.21 -24.58 32.14
N ILE A 465 4.40 -23.67 31.19
CA ILE A 465 5.60 -22.83 31.08
C ILE A 465 5.90 -22.06 32.38
N CYS A 466 4.87 -21.77 33.18
CA CYS A 466 5.01 -21.12 34.49
C CYS A 466 5.77 -21.93 35.53
N SER A 467 6.04 -23.23 35.29
CA SER A 467 6.97 -24.03 36.10
C SER A 467 8.45 -23.62 35.94
N LEU A 468 8.78 -22.91 34.85
CA LEU A 468 10.12 -22.39 34.55
C LEU A 468 10.27 -20.89 34.84
N LEU A 469 9.22 -20.25 35.36
CA LEU A 469 9.12 -18.80 35.56
C LEU A 469 8.85 -18.45 37.03
N PRO A 470 9.28 -17.26 37.51
CA PRO A 470 8.95 -16.80 38.85
C PRO A 470 7.45 -16.53 39.01
N GLN A 471 6.94 -16.63 40.23
CA GLN A 471 5.55 -16.30 40.55
C GLN A 471 5.24 -14.84 40.19
N GLY A 472 4.08 -14.59 39.59
CA GLY A 472 3.68 -13.28 39.08
C GLY A 472 4.24 -12.91 37.71
N ALA A 473 5.12 -13.73 37.11
CA ALA A 473 5.59 -13.53 35.75
C ALA A 473 4.42 -13.45 34.76
N GLN A 474 4.51 -12.48 33.84
CA GLN A 474 3.53 -12.22 32.81
C GLN A 474 4.04 -12.79 31.48
N VAL A 475 3.20 -13.58 30.80
CA VAL A 475 3.50 -14.17 29.49
C VAL A 475 2.42 -13.73 28.49
N PRO A 476 2.68 -12.68 27.68
CA PRO A 476 1.75 -12.22 26.65
C PRO A 476 1.53 -13.26 25.55
N VAL A 477 0.27 -13.41 25.12
CA VAL A 477 -0.16 -14.26 24.01
C VAL A 477 -1.04 -13.45 23.05
N ARG A 478 -0.69 -13.47 21.76
CA ARG A 478 -1.34 -12.65 20.72
C ARG A 478 -1.92 -13.52 19.61
N LEU A 479 -3.12 -13.17 19.13
CA LEU A 479 -3.74 -13.74 17.94
C LEU A 479 -3.58 -12.79 16.75
N PHE A 480 -3.14 -13.31 15.61
CA PHE A 480 -3.05 -12.56 14.37
C PHE A 480 -3.35 -13.44 13.15
N ASN A 481 -3.75 -12.85 12.03
CA ASN A 481 -3.90 -13.58 10.77
C ASN A 481 -2.76 -13.23 9.79
N SER A 482 -2.57 -14.08 8.77
CA SER A 482 -1.51 -13.91 7.76
C SER A 482 -1.94 -13.09 6.54
N THR A 483 -3.08 -12.39 6.61
CA THR A 483 -3.56 -11.51 5.54
C THR A 483 -2.79 -10.20 5.61
N PRO A 484 -2.06 -9.74 4.57
CA PRO A 484 -1.36 -8.46 4.64
C PRO A 484 -2.33 -7.27 4.53
N PRO A 485 -2.24 -6.23 5.40
CA PRO A 485 -1.43 -6.16 6.63
C PRO A 485 -2.03 -7.02 7.77
N PRO A 486 -1.20 -7.74 8.54
CA PRO A 486 -1.66 -8.74 9.52
C PRO A 486 -2.61 -8.12 10.56
N LEU A 487 -3.84 -8.62 10.61
CA LEU A 487 -4.87 -8.12 11.52
C LEU A 487 -4.74 -8.80 12.89
N LEU A 488 -4.86 -8.00 13.96
CA LEU A 488 -4.87 -8.49 15.34
C LEU A 488 -6.27 -9.01 15.71
N GLY A 489 -6.36 -10.28 16.11
CA GLY A 489 -7.62 -10.95 16.45
C GLY A 489 -8.01 -10.88 17.92
N GLY A 490 -7.00 -10.79 18.80
CA GLY A 490 -7.16 -10.78 20.25
C GLY A 490 -5.81 -10.83 20.97
N TYR A 491 -5.83 -10.43 22.24
CA TYR A 491 -4.67 -10.35 23.12
C TYR A 491 -5.05 -10.89 24.50
N GLY A 492 -4.10 -11.45 25.22
CA GLY A 492 -4.23 -11.78 26.64
C GLY A 492 -2.87 -12.07 27.25
N THR A 493 -2.81 -12.07 28.58
CA THR A 493 -1.58 -12.32 29.33
C THR A 493 -1.81 -13.46 30.30
N LEU A 494 -0.95 -14.47 30.29
CA LEU A 494 -0.94 -15.53 31.29
C LEU A 494 -0.12 -15.07 32.50
N ALA A 495 -0.70 -15.09 33.70
CA ALA A 495 -0.06 -14.68 34.95
C ALA A 495 0.33 -15.90 35.78
N CYS A 496 1.62 -16.17 35.94
CA CYS A 496 2.09 -17.37 36.66
C CYS A 496 1.69 -17.33 38.15
N PRO A 497 1.12 -18.42 38.72
CA PRO A 497 1.25 -19.81 38.27
C PRO A 497 0.10 -20.35 37.40
N GLU A 498 -0.78 -19.50 36.87
CA GLU A 498 -1.86 -19.97 35.97
C GLU A 498 -1.29 -20.71 34.76
N SER A 499 -2.01 -21.73 34.28
CA SER A 499 -1.59 -22.55 33.13
C SER A 499 -2.44 -22.35 31.88
N ARG A 500 -3.55 -21.60 31.99
CA ARG A 500 -4.60 -21.50 30.98
C ARG A 500 -5.03 -20.07 30.78
N LEU A 501 -5.10 -19.66 29.51
CA LEU A 501 -5.59 -18.36 29.08
C LEU A 501 -6.82 -18.51 28.18
N HIS A 502 -7.71 -17.53 28.24
CA HIS A 502 -8.85 -17.41 27.33
C HIS A 502 -8.68 -16.17 26.45
N LEU A 503 -8.54 -16.41 25.15
CA LEU A 503 -8.53 -15.39 24.12
C LEU A 503 -9.90 -15.36 23.42
N SER A 504 -10.18 -14.32 22.64
CA SER A 504 -11.45 -14.23 21.89
C SER A 504 -11.20 -13.59 20.52
N ALA A 505 -11.61 -14.26 19.45
CA ALA A 505 -11.45 -13.76 18.08
C ALA A 505 -12.69 -14.08 17.21
N PRO A 506 -12.90 -13.37 16.09
CA PRO A 506 -13.87 -13.74 15.06
C PRO A 506 -13.59 -15.12 14.44
N ALA A 507 -14.59 -15.71 13.79
CA ALA A 507 -14.39 -16.87 12.93
C ALA A 507 -13.34 -16.59 11.83
N GLY A 508 -12.46 -17.56 11.55
CA GLY A 508 -11.30 -17.38 10.68
C GLY A 508 -10.09 -18.24 11.10
N SER A 509 -8.99 -18.12 10.36
CA SER A 509 -7.72 -18.80 10.67
C SER A 509 -6.74 -17.84 11.36
N TRP A 510 -6.27 -18.22 12.55
CA TRP A 510 -5.45 -17.37 13.42
C TRP A 510 -4.17 -18.07 13.87
N TYR A 511 -3.04 -17.39 13.77
CA TYR A 511 -1.78 -17.80 14.39
C TYR A 511 -1.70 -17.30 15.84
N LEU A 512 -1.02 -18.06 16.70
CA LEU A 512 -0.72 -17.67 18.08
C LEU A 512 0.76 -17.38 18.25
N GLY A 513 1.08 -16.19 18.75
CA GLY A 513 2.43 -15.82 19.21
C GLY A 513 2.48 -15.73 20.73
N VAL A 514 3.56 -16.22 21.33
CA VAL A 514 3.85 -16.13 22.78
C VAL A 514 5.17 -15.38 22.99
N GLU A 515 5.19 -14.46 23.95
CA GLU A 515 6.37 -13.68 24.34
C GLU A 515 6.82 -14.08 25.75
N LEU A 516 8.01 -14.65 25.87
CA LEU A 516 8.55 -15.14 27.15
C LEU A 516 9.43 -14.08 27.84
N PRO A 517 9.16 -13.73 29.11
CA PRO A 517 9.98 -12.76 29.84
C PRO A 517 11.41 -13.27 30.02
N PRO A 518 12.41 -12.40 30.23
CA PRO A 518 13.77 -12.83 30.57
C PRO A 518 13.78 -13.53 31.93
N ALA A 519 14.08 -14.83 31.97
CA ALA A 519 14.15 -15.61 33.20
C ALA A 519 15.23 -16.73 33.09
N PRO A 520 16.03 -16.99 34.15
CA PRO A 520 17.10 -17.99 34.12
C PRO A 520 16.63 -19.42 33.81
N GLY A 521 15.39 -19.77 34.18
CA GLY A 521 14.82 -21.11 34.00
C GLY A 521 14.47 -21.49 32.56
N LEU A 522 14.51 -20.54 31.61
CA LEU A 522 14.04 -20.77 30.23
C LEU A 522 15.07 -21.44 29.30
N GLY A 523 16.34 -21.53 29.69
CA GLY A 523 17.34 -22.38 29.02
C GLY A 523 17.50 -22.16 27.51
N ALA A 524 16.94 -23.06 26.70
CA ALA A 524 17.01 -23.07 25.23
C ALA A 524 15.66 -22.75 24.56
N LEU A 525 14.70 -22.16 25.28
CA LEU A 525 13.44 -21.69 24.72
C LEU A 525 13.62 -20.32 24.04
N PRO A 526 13.02 -20.08 22.86
CA PRO A 526 13.10 -18.80 22.17
C PRO A 526 12.36 -17.70 22.96
N TRP A 527 12.83 -16.45 22.88
CA TRP A 527 12.09 -15.29 23.43
C TRP A 527 10.64 -15.26 22.91
N ARG A 528 10.48 -15.42 21.61
CA ARG A 528 9.19 -15.39 20.94
C ARG A 528 8.94 -16.72 20.23
N TYR A 529 7.85 -17.38 20.61
CA TYR A 529 7.39 -18.60 19.95
C TYR A 529 6.17 -18.28 19.08
N LEU A 530 6.17 -18.79 17.86
CA LEU A 530 5.05 -18.69 16.92
C LEU A 530 4.54 -20.10 16.60
N ALA A 531 3.27 -20.36 16.86
CA ALA A 531 2.62 -21.58 16.39
C ALA A 531 2.80 -21.71 14.86
N THR A 532 3.40 -22.81 14.41
CA THR A 532 3.72 -23.06 12.99
C THR A 532 2.48 -23.31 12.14
N SER A 533 1.34 -23.65 12.78
CA SER A 533 0.05 -23.91 12.15
C SER A 533 -1.03 -22.99 12.73
N PRO A 534 -1.95 -22.46 11.91
CA PRO A 534 -3.04 -21.61 12.39
C PRO A 534 -4.18 -22.43 13.01
N VAL A 535 -4.85 -21.86 14.00
CA VAL A 535 -6.10 -22.35 14.58
C VAL A 535 -7.28 -21.86 13.74
N ALA A 536 -8.04 -22.81 13.19
CA ALA A 536 -9.26 -22.51 12.45
C ALA A 536 -10.47 -22.42 13.39
N ILE A 537 -11.18 -21.29 13.34
CA ILE A 537 -12.37 -21.01 14.15
C ILE A 537 -13.60 -21.09 13.24
N GLY A 538 -14.28 -22.24 13.27
CA GLY A 538 -15.38 -22.58 12.35
C GLY A 538 -16.81 -22.29 12.86
N GLY A 539 -17.01 -21.37 13.81
CA GLY A 539 -18.35 -21.04 14.34
C GLY A 539 -18.65 -21.53 15.77
N GLY A 540 -17.67 -22.09 16.47
CA GLY A 540 -17.73 -22.48 17.89
C GLY A 540 -16.45 -22.12 18.63
N ASP A 541 -16.47 -22.22 19.96
CA ASP A 541 -15.28 -22.06 20.80
C ASP A 541 -14.23 -23.13 20.44
N ALA A 542 -12.96 -22.75 20.48
CA ALA A 542 -11.83 -23.61 20.14
C ALA A 542 -10.94 -23.85 21.37
N SER A 543 -10.21 -24.96 21.35
CA SER A 543 -9.11 -25.22 22.29
C SER A 543 -7.86 -25.56 21.50
N HIS A 544 -6.74 -24.92 21.82
CA HIS A 544 -5.46 -25.19 21.18
C HIS A 544 -4.32 -24.85 22.13
N ASP A 545 -3.53 -25.83 22.51
CA ASP A 545 -2.41 -25.65 23.43
C ASP A 545 -1.12 -25.32 22.68
N ILE A 546 -0.33 -24.40 23.23
CA ILE A 546 0.92 -23.95 22.66
C ILE A 546 2.05 -24.65 23.39
N VAL A 547 2.69 -25.61 22.71
CA VAL A 547 3.93 -26.25 23.20
C VAL A 547 5.10 -25.39 22.73
N ILE A 548 5.87 -24.82 23.66
CA ILE A 548 7.05 -24.02 23.32
C ILE A 548 8.24 -24.97 23.17
N GLU A 549 8.55 -25.31 21.92
CA GLU A 549 9.71 -26.14 21.58
C GLU A 549 11.04 -25.40 21.79
N GLU A 550 12.11 -26.16 22.08
CA GLU A 550 13.46 -25.63 22.15
C GLU A 550 13.92 -25.05 20.80
N GLY A 551 14.47 -23.84 20.83
CA GLY A 551 15.09 -23.22 19.67
C GLY A 551 16.49 -23.75 19.35
N SER A 552 17.07 -23.19 18.29
CA SER A 552 18.48 -23.25 17.98
C SER A 552 19.15 -21.96 18.48
N ARG A 553 20.26 -22.10 19.21
CA ARG A 553 21.09 -20.97 19.62
C ARG A 553 21.72 -20.34 18.37
N LEU A 554 21.58 -19.04 18.20
CA LEU A 554 22.26 -18.30 17.15
C LEU A 554 23.74 -18.18 17.49
N GLY A 555 24.58 -18.86 16.71
CA GLY A 555 26.03 -18.80 16.83
C GLY A 555 26.65 -17.51 16.27
N GLY A 556 27.97 -17.46 16.26
CA GLY A 556 28.73 -16.32 15.75
C GLY A 556 28.89 -15.17 16.76
N ARG A 557 29.53 -14.11 16.29
CA ARG A 557 29.78 -12.86 17.02
C ARG A 557 30.00 -11.73 16.01
N ALA A 558 29.67 -10.51 16.38
CA ALA A 558 30.13 -9.32 15.70
C ALA A 558 31.62 -9.07 16.01
N THR A 559 32.43 -8.96 14.96
CA THR A 559 33.84 -8.55 15.05
C THR A 559 34.18 -7.47 14.04
N PHE A 560 35.13 -6.62 14.42
CA PHE A 560 35.82 -5.64 13.59
C PHE A 560 37.32 -5.98 13.62
N GLU A 561 37.93 -6.23 12.46
CA GLU A 561 39.35 -6.64 12.36
C GLU A 561 39.71 -7.83 13.28
N GLY A 562 38.77 -8.78 13.43
CA GLY A 562 38.91 -9.95 14.32
C GLY A 562 38.77 -9.66 15.82
N LYS A 563 38.61 -8.40 16.25
CA LYS A 563 38.30 -8.03 17.64
C LYS A 563 36.78 -7.97 17.85
N PRO A 564 36.24 -8.37 19.01
CA PRO A 564 34.82 -8.25 19.27
C PRO A 564 34.32 -6.80 19.27
N VAL A 565 33.05 -6.61 18.88
CA VAL A 565 32.36 -5.31 18.91
C VAL A 565 31.05 -5.46 19.68
N GLU A 566 30.80 -4.56 20.62
CA GLU A 566 29.53 -4.43 21.35
C GLU A 566 28.57 -3.48 20.60
N GLY A 567 27.26 -3.71 20.69
CA GLY A 567 26.24 -2.80 20.15
C GLY A 567 25.88 -2.98 18.66
N VAL A 568 26.36 -4.01 17.97
CA VAL A 568 25.91 -4.30 16.59
C VAL A 568 24.48 -4.83 16.64
N GLY A 569 23.54 -4.09 16.04
CA GLY A 569 22.15 -4.53 15.91
C GLY A 569 22.01 -5.75 15.00
N LEU A 570 21.10 -6.65 15.38
CA LEU A 570 20.68 -7.81 14.59
C LEU A 570 19.15 -7.91 14.63
N THR A 571 18.54 -7.89 13.45
CA THR A 571 17.11 -8.18 13.28
C THR A 571 16.90 -9.47 12.50
N VAL A 572 16.18 -10.41 13.12
CA VAL A 572 15.69 -11.63 12.47
C VAL A 572 14.19 -11.52 12.32
N SER A 573 13.67 -11.66 11.10
CA SER A 573 12.22 -11.66 10.79
C SER A 573 11.77 -13.04 10.30
N TYR A 574 10.49 -13.36 10.52
CA TYR A 574 9.87 -14.56 9.94
C TYR A 574 9.61 -14.34 8.44
N GLU A 575 10.13 -15.21 7.56
CA GLU A 575 10.03 -15.06 6.09
C GLU A 575 8.57 -14.94 5.63
N SER A 576 7.68 -15.76 6.18
CA SER A 576 6.31 -15.94 5.71
C SER A 576 5.30 -14.94 6.28
N GLN A 577 5.66 -14.10 7.26
CA GLN A 577 4.71 -13.27 8.01
C GLN A 577 5.13 -11.79 8.12
N GLY A 578 6.35 -11.44 7.70
CA GLY A 578 6.86 -10.07 7.75
C GLY A 578 7.16 -9.52 9.15
N MET A 579 6.72 -10.18 10.22
CA MET A 579 6.92 -9.83 11.63
C MET A 579 8.35 -10.12 12.12
N MET A 580 8.80 -9.36 13.13
CA MET A 580 10.06 -9.61 13.84
C MET A 580 9.97 -10.86 14.72
N ALA A 581 11.04 -11.67 14.67
CA ALA A 581 11.20 -12.93 15.39
C ALA A 581 12.18 -12.81 16.57
N ALA A 582 13.31 -12.16 16.34
CA ALA A 582 14.30 -11.83 17.36
C ALA A 582 14.97 -10.51 17.03
N TYR A 583 15.16 -9.68 18.05
CA TYR A 583 15.88 -8.42 17.98
C TYR A 583 16.92 -8.40 19.11
N GLY A 584 18.13 -7.96 18.79
CA GLY A 584 19.25 -8.03 19.72
C GLY A 584 20.46 -7.21 19.27
N GLY A 585 21.40 -7.06 20.20
CA GLY A 585 22.71 -6.45 19.95
C GLY A 585 23.82 -7.50 19.98
N SER A 586 25.06 -7.08 19.76
CA SER A 586 26.25 -7.83 20.20
C SER A 586 26.71 -7.37 21.59
N GLY A 587 27.13 -8.31 22.44
CA GLY A 587 27.68 -8.01 23.77
C GLY A 587 29.17 -7.68 23.74
N LYS A 588 29.77 -7.48 24.92
CA LYS A 588 31.20 -7.14 25.12
C LYS A 588 32.20 -8.11 24.48
N ASP A 589 31.82 -9.38 24.35
CA ASP A 589 32.63 -10.43 23.69
C ASP A 589 32.23 -10.68 22.22
N GLY A 590 31.37 -9.80 21.70
CA GLY A 590 30.83 -9.77 20.35
C GLY A 590 29.66 -10.72 20.13
N ARG A 591 29.37 -11.65 21.04
CA ARG A 591 28.27 -12.63 20.84
C ARG A 591 26.93 -11.93 20.75
N TRP A 592 26.00 -12.51 20.02
CA TRP A 592 24.63 -12.00 19.95
C TRP A 592 23.92 -12.14 21.30
N VAL A 593 23.23 -11.07 21.69
CA VAL A 593 22.45 -10.91 22.93
C VAL A 593 21.09 -10.35 22.53
N GLU A 594 20.00 -10.96 22.99
CA GLU A 594 18.65 -10.43 22.80
C GLU A 594 18.48 -9.10 23.54
N PHE A 595 17.54 -8.27 23.08
CA PHE A 595 17.25 -6.95 23.67
C PHE A 595 17.01 -6.97 25.19
N PHE A 596 16.57 -8.11 25.75
CA PHE A 596 16.35 -8.34 27.18
C PHE A 596 17.53 -9.01 27.92
N GLY A 597 18.76 -8.90 27.40
CA GLY A 597 19.98 -9.38 28.05
C GLY A 597 20.19 -10.90 28.03
N ARG A 598 19.31 -11.68 27.39
CA ARG A 598 19.52 -13.12 27.16
C ARG A 598 20.61 -13.35 26.12
N SER A 599 21.61 -14.16 26.44
CA SER A 599 22.62 -14.59 25.47
C SER A 599 22.84 -16.11 25.57
N PRO A 600 22.96 -16.83 24.44
CA PRO A 600 22.82 -16.34 23.07
C PRO A 600 21.36 -16.06 22.68
N VAL A 601 21.15 -15.37 21.55
CA VAL A 601 19.82 -15.28 20.89
C VAL A 601 19.33 -16.69 20.54
N VAL A 602 18.05 -16.98 20.80
CA VAL A 602 17.46 -18.31 20.53
C VAL A 602 16.34 -18.20 19.49
N LEU A 603 16.52 -18.86 18.34
CA LEU A 603 15.54 -18.88 17.24
C LEU A 603 14.77 -20.19 17.24
N GLN A 604 13.44 -20.13 17.12
CA GLN A 604 12.58 -21.33 17.03
C GLN A 604 12.96 -22.21 15.83
N LYS A 605 12.99 -23.54 16.03
CA LYS A 605 13.28 -24.52 14.96
C LYS A 605 12.14 -24.62 13.95
N GLY A 606 12.44 -25.09 12.73
CA GLY A 606 11.43 -25.36 11.69
C GLY A 606 10.79 -24.13 11.03
N VAL A 607 10.93 -22.94 11.61
CA VAL A 607 10.46 -21.68 11.02
C VAL A 607 11.52 -21.13 10.06
N ARG A 608 11.08 -20.55 8.93
CA ARG A 608 11.97 -19.85 8.00
C ARG A 608 12.21 -18.41 8.44
N TYR A 609 13.47 -18.01 8.42
CA TYR A 609 13.88 -16.67 8.78
C TYR A 609 14.45 -15.94 7.58
N THR A 610 14.09 -14.67 7.46
CA THR A 610 14.84 -13.69 6.70
C THR A 610 15.64 -12.84 7.68
N LEU A 611 16.96 -12.79 7.47
CA LEU A 611 17.73 -11.64 7.93
C LEU A 611 17.26 -10.46 7.10
N ARG A 612 16.44 -9.59 7.70
CA ARG A 612 16.30 -8.25 7.14
C ARG A 612 17.58 -7.50 7.48
N PRO A 613 18.20 -6.80 6.53
CA PRO A 613 19.17 -5.78 6.89
C PRO A 613 18.40 -4.64 7.57
N PHE A 614 18.18 -4.77 8.89
CA PHE A 614 18.66 -3.70 9.74
C PHE A 614 20.17 -3.86 9.77
N SER A 615 20.72 -2.99 8.97
CA SER A 615 22.08 -2.72 8.64
C SER A 615 23.08 -2.72 9.82
N CYS A 616 24.33 -3.12 9.55
CA CYS A 616 25.51 -2.82 10.38
C CYS A 616 25.83 -1.31 10.50
N GLU A 617 24.93 -0.45 10.03
CA GLU A 617 25.04 0.99 9.88
C GLU A 617 25.15 1.74 11.22
N PHE A 618 24.49 1.23 12.26
CA PHE A 618 24.36 1.89 13.57
C PHE A 618 25.69 2.23 14.28
N LEU A 619 26.83 1.68 13.84
CA LEU A 619 28.15 2.01 14.39
C LEU A 619 28.98 2.98 13.53
N GLY A 620 28.40 3.57 12.49
CA GLY A 620 29.16 4.31 11.47
C GLY A 620 30.02 3.41 10.59
N ALA A 621 29.68 2.12 10.54
CA ALA A 621 30.34 1.11 9.70
C ALA A 621 29.53 0.86 8.42
N LYS A 622 30.23 0.61 7.31
CA LYS A 622 29.63 0.30 6.01
C LYS A 622 29.28 -1.18 5.93
N LEU A 623 28.15 -1.55 5.32
CA LEU A 623 27.75 -2.97 5.25
C LEU A 623 28.56 -3.84 4.31
N VAL A 624 28.61 -5.11 4.69
CA VAL A 624 28.87 -6.26 3.83
C VAL A 624 27.74 -6.43 2.81
N ASN A 625 28.10 -6.49 1.54
CA ASN A 625 27.18 -6.42 0.40
C ASN A 625 26.36 -7.70 0.11
N LYS A 626 26.23 -8.64 1.07
CA LYS A 626 25.28 -9.78 1.10
C LYS A 626 25.50 -10.71 2.31
N PRO A 627 24.53 -10.82 3.24
CA PRO A 627 24.16 -12.12 3.81
C PRO A 627 23.56 -13.02 2.69
N PRO A 628 23.44 -14.35 2.88
CA PRO A 628 22.75 -15.19 1.91
C PRO A 628 21.29 -14.75 1.74
N THR A 629 20.95 -14.26 0.55
CA THR A 629 19.60 -13.79 0.21
C THR A 629 18.68 -14.97 -0.13
N GLY A 630 17.84 -15.34 0.83
CA GLY A 630 16.79 -16.36 0.74
C GLY A 630 16.45 -16.87 2.14
N GLY A 631 15.18 -17.16 2.42
CA GLY A 631 14.79 -17.65 3.74
C GLY A 631 15.45 -18.99 4.07
N PHE A 632 16.16 -19.03 5.19
CA PHE A 632 16.81 -20.25 5.66
C PHE A 632 15.98 -20.91 6.78
N LEU A 633 15.94 -22.24 6.73
CA LEU A 633 15.64 -23.08 7.89
C LEU A 633 16.99 -23.33 8.60
N PHE A 634 17.08 -23.06 9.90
CA PHE A 634 18.37 -23.05 10.60
C PHE A 634 18.63 -24.32 11.43
N PRO A 635 19.64 -25.13 11.06
CA PRO A 635 20.26 -26.07 12.01
C PRO A 635 21.80 -26.18 11.85
N SER A 636 22.58 -25.10 12.01
CA SER A 636 24.05 -25.22 12.15
C SER A 636 24.73 -24.04 12.86
N GLU A 637 25.76 -24.32 13.66
CA GLU A 637 26.44 -23.33 14.52
C GLU A 637 27.39 -22.35 13.79
N LEU A 638 27.47 -22.40 12.44
CA LEU A 638 28.56 -21.82 11.65
C LEU A 638 28.23 -20.50 10.91
N ALA A 639 27.05 -19.92 11.11
CA ALA A 639 26.67 -18.64 10.49
C ALA A 639 27.26 -17.42 11.24
N ALA A 640 28.57 -17.19 11.09
CA ALA A 640 29.21 -15.96 11.57
C ALA A 640 28.94 -14.78 10.61
N ILE A 641 28.73 -13.58 11.17
CA ILE A 641 28.58 -12.32 10.43
C ILE A 641 29.78 -11.43 10.79
N ASP A 642 30.60 -11.09 9.80
CA ASP A 642 31.77 -10.18 9.94
C ASP A 642 31.33 -8.74 9.63
N CYS A 643 31.66 -7.77 10.49
CA CYS A 643 31.14 -6.40 10.45
C CYS A 643 32.27 -5.36 10.44
N THR A 644 33.29 -5.55 9.60
CA THR A 644 34.48 -4.69 9.58
C THR A 644 34.25 -3.31 8.90
N LEU A 645 34.02 -2.21 9.66
CA LEU A 645 34.45 -0.83 9.36
C LEU A 645 34.44 0.14 10.59
N VAL A 646 35.12 1.31 10.48
CA VAL A 646 35.64 2.16 11.59
C VAL A 646 34.73 3.34 11.99
N ARG A 647 34.77 3.74 13.28
CA ARG A 647 34.06 4.92 13.85
C ARG A 647 34.48 6.30 13.27
N ALA A 648 33.49 7.21 13.32
CA ALA A 648 33.57 8.69 13.39
C ALA A 648 33.66 9.47 12.06
N PRO A 649 32.48 9.81 11.51
CA PRO A 649 32.15 11.25 11.35
C PRO A 649 30.94 11.76 12.17
N SER A 650 30.13 10.92 12.81
CA SER A 650 28.84 11.36 13.41
C SER A 650 28.99 12.13 14.72
N ALA A 651 29.85 11.64 15.62
CA ALA A 651 30.06 12.23 16.96
C ALA A 651 30.52 13.71 16.95
N ARG A 652 30.95 14.26 15.81
CA ARG A 652 31.26 15.70 15.67
C ARG A 652 30.01 16.60 15.71
N PHE A 653 28.81 16.03 15.56
CA PHE A 653 27.53 16.74 15.52
C PHE A 653 26.63 16.48 16.75
N THR A 654 27.01 15.54 17.60
CA THR A 654 26.26 15.14 18.79
C THR A 654 26.50 16.14 19.92
N HIS A 655 25.45 16.75 20.46
CA HIS A 655 25.49 17.56 21.70
C HIS A 655 25.64 16.62 22.90
N ASP A 656 26.57 16.94 23.80
CA ASP A 656 27.09 16.02 24.82
C ASP A 656 27.40 16.68 26.19
N LEU A 657 27.09 17.97 26.39
CA LEU A 657 27.33 18.63 27.68
C LEU A 657 26.31 18.31 28.79
N THR A 658 25.12 17.79 28.45
CA THR A 658 24.05 17.46 29.42
C THR A 658 23.77 15.96 29.43
N ARG A 659 22.78 15.49 30.23
CA ARG A 659 22.31 14.10 30.15
C ARG A 659 21.39 13.84 28.96
N LEU A 660 20.94 14.91 28.30
CA LEU A 660 20.26 14.87 27.02
C LEU A 660 21.29 14.92 25.89
N VAL A 661 21.34 13.85 25.10
CA VAL A 661 22.21 13.72 23.93
C VAL A 661 21.37 13.91 22.67
N VAL A 662 21.81 14.77 21.76
CA VAL A 662 21.08 15.09 20.52
C VAL A 662 22.04 15.20 19.34
N THR A 663 21.85 14.41 18.29
CA THR A 663 22.60 14.59 17.03
C THR A 663 21.79 15.43 16.04
N ALA A 664 22.21 16.67 15.83
CA ALA A 664 21.49 17.62 14.97
C ALA A 664 21.80 17.36 13.47
N MET A 665 20.76 17.05 12.70
CA MET A 665 20.80 16.91 11.24
C MET A 665 20.14 18.15 10.57
N PRO A 666 20.30 18.37 9.26
CA PRO A 666 19.67 19.50 8.58
C PRO A 666 18.16 19.29 8.47
N GLY A 667 17.38 20.22 9.05
CA GLY A 667 15.91 20.22 9.08
C GLY A 667 15.27 19.12 9.93
N ASP A 668 16.09 18.28 10.58
CA ASP A 668 15.71 16.99 11.16
C ASP A 668 16.56 16.73 12.43
N ILE A 669 15.95 16.11 13.44
CA ILE A 669 16.53 15.66 14.69
C ILE A 669 16.32 14.14 14.75
N GLY A 670 17.31 13.38 14.28
CA GLY A 670 17.34 11.91 14.35
C GLY A 670 17.21 11.12 13.04
N GLY A 671 16.86 11.75 11.92
CA GLY A 671 16.53 11.06 10.67
C GLY A 671 17.70 10.49 9.84
N LEU A 672 17.48 9.27 9.34
CA LEU A 672 18.39 8.47 8.51
C LEU A 672 18.35 8.89 7.03
N SER A 673 18.84 10.10 6.72
CA SER A 673 18.88 10.58 5.33
C SER A 673 19.95 9.86 4.51
N ASP A 674 19.53 8.94 3.63
CA ASP A 674 20.40 8.12 2.75
C ASP A 674 21.50 8.94 2.04
N GLU A 675 21.15 10.14 1.55
CA GLU A 675 22.04 11.09 0.87
C GLU A 675 23.24 11.54 1.70
N PHE A 676 23.12 11.58 3.05
CA PHE A 676 24.14 12.11 3.96
C PHE A 676 24.67 11.07 4.95
N VAL A 677 23.93 9.98 5.17
CA VAL A 677 24.30 8.83 5.98
C VAL A 677 25.72 8.33 5.67
N HIS A 678 26.14 8.38 4.41
CA HIS A 678 27.48 7.98 3.98
C HIS A 678 28.61 8.93 4.43
N ASP A 679 28.33 10.23 4.58
CA ASP A 679 29.32 11.27 4.92
C ASP A 679 29.31 11.68 6.40
N VAL A 680 28.16 11.52 7.07
CA VAL A 680 28.00 11.85 8.50
C VAL A 680 27.96 10.62 9.38
N GLY A 681 27.66 9.43 8.86
CA GLY A 681 27.40 8.22 9.65
C GLY A 681 26.07 8.28 10.39
N PHE A 682 25.75 7.21 11.11
CA PHE A 682 24.50 7.12 11.86
C PHE A 682 24.63 8.00 13.12
N GLY A 683 23.92 9.13 13.07
CA GLY A 683 23.69 9.99 14.21
C GLY A 683 22.56 9.41 15.04
N TRP A 684 22.82 9.12 16.30
CA TRP A 684 21.76 8.70 17.22
C TRP A 684 20.82 9.88 17.45
N GLY A 685 19.51 9.60 17.44
CA GLY A 685 18.45 10.56 17.71
C GLY A 685 18.52 11.15 19.12
N VAL A 686 17.39 11.67 19.60
CA VAL A 686 17.38 12.20 20.96
C VAL A 686 17.55 11.04 21.94
N GLN A 687 18.45 11.16 22.91
CA GLN A 687 18.67 10.14 23.93
C GLN A 687 18.69 10.74 25.32
N PHE A 688 17.95 10.10 26.23
CA PHE A 688 17.89 10.48 27.64
C PHE A 688 17.45 9.28 28.50
N PRO A 689 17.98 9.12 29.74
CA PRO A 689 19.12 9.83 30.30
C PRO A 689 20.45 9.15 29.91
N VAL A 690 21.38 9.91 29.34
CA VAL A 690 22.78 9.47 29.11
C VAL A 690 23.67 10.15 30.15
N ALA A 691 24.81 9.58 30.54
CA ALA A 691 25.74 10.31 31.41
C ALA A 691 26.45 11.43 30.61
N ALA A 692 26.49 12.64 31.17
CA ALA A 692 27.07 13.80 30.48
C ALA A 692 28.52 13.55 30.02
N GLY A 693 28.84 13.97 28.79
CA GLY A 693 30.12 13.72 28.12
C GLY A 693 30.31 12.30 27.58
N GLN A 694 29.34 11.38 27.75
CA GLN A 694 29.39 10.08 27.06
C GLN A 694 28.87 10.17 25.63
N SER A 695 29.39 9.30 24.77
CA SER A 695 28.79 9.03 23.46
C SER A 695 27.36 8.46 23.62
N PRO A 696 26.51 8.55 22.58
CA PRO A 696 25.20 7.90 22.58
C PRO A 696 25.25 6.45 23.06
N SER A 697 24.28 6.09 23.90
CA SER A 697 24.13 4.76 24.48
C SER A 697 23.36 3.84 23.53
N HIS A 698 23.53 2.52 23.73
CA HIS A 698 22.71 1.47 23.09
C HIS A 698 21.94 0.67 24.16
N ASP A 699 21.91 1.16 25.40
CA ASP A 699 21.21 0.57 26.52
C ASP A 699 19.68 0.71 26.33
N PRO A 700 18.89 -0.37 26.41
CA PRO A 700 17.43 -0.32 26.26
C PRO A 700 16.71 0.40 27.40
N SER A 701 17.40 0.75 28.50
CA SER A 701 16.87 1.62 29.57
C SER A 701 17.05 3.12 29.30
N VAL A 702 17.78 3.48 28.24
CA VAL A 702 17.85 4.85 27.70
C VAL A 702 16.85 4.94 26.55
N SER A 703 15.92 5.88 26.63
CA SER A 703 14.91 6.03 25.59
C SER A 703 15.57 6.44 24.26
N GLN A 704 15.27 5.70 23.20
CA GLN A 704 15.86 5.87 21.87
C GLN A 704 14.94 6.77 21.04
N LEU A 705 14.89 8.05 21.41
CA LEU A 705 13.77 8.91 21.07
C LEU A 705 13.82 9.41 19.63
N SER A 706 12.67 9.21 18.98
CA SER A 706 12.44 9.17 17.55
C SER A 706 12.45 10.55 16.87
N SER A 707 12.13 10.55 15.58
CA SER A 707 12.46 11.66 14.67
C SER A 707 11.64 12.91 14.98
N GLY A 708 12.28 14.08 14.95
CA GLY A 708 11.60 15.37 15.00
C GLY A 708 12.17 16.39 14.04
N GLY A 709 11.49 17.51 13.77
CA GLY A 709 12.04 18.50 12.84
C GLY A 709 11.20 19.75 12.60
N LEU A 710 11.79 20.69 11.87
CA LEU A 710 11.14 21.94 11.48
C LEU A 710 10.02 21.68 10.47
N MET A 711 8.86 22.27 10.69
CA MET A 711 7.77 22.36 9.72
C MET A 711 7.43 23.81 9.40
N ILE A 712 7.11 24.10 8.14
CA ILE A 712 6.62 25.39 7.66
C ILE A 712 5.36 25.15 6.81
N GLY A 713 4.19 25.48 7.38
CA GLY A 713 2.89 25.36 6.72
C GLY A 713 2.52 26.64 5.95
N ILE A 714 2.25 26.49 4.65
CA ILE A 714 1.85 27.55 3.72
C ILE A 714 0.44 27.21 3.21
N ALA A 715 -0.47 28.18 3.27
CA ALA A 715 -1.85 27.96 2.86
C ALA A 715 -2.08 28.20 1.34
N PRO A 716 -2.91 27.40 0.67
CA PRO A 716 -3.57 26.18 1.14
C PRO A 716 -2.70 24.92 0.93
N GLY A 717 -2.63 24.05 1.94
CA GLY A 717 -2.22 22.64 1.76
C GLY A 717 -0.75 22.37 1.42
N ARG A 718 0.19 23.30 1.64
CA ARG A 718 1.62 23.08 1.44
C ARG A 718 2.37 23.06 2.77
N VAL A 719 3.27 22.09 2.95
CA VAL A 719 4.12 21.97 4.14
C VAL A 719 5.55 21.74 3.69
N LEU A 720 6.42 22.73 3.91
CA LEU A 720 7.85 22.51 3.80
C LEU A 720 8.35 21.86 5.10
N SER A 721 9.13 20.78 5.01
CA SER A 721 9.76 20.19 6.18
C SER A 721 11.10 19.53 5.85
N GLY A 722 11.94 19.39 6.87
CA GLY A 722 13.14 18.57 6.81
C GLY A 722 12.90 17.08 7.07
N VAL A 723 11.77 16.71 7.71
CA VAL A 723 11.35 15.31 7.91
C VAL A 723 10.43 14.84 6.78
N THR A 724 10.36 13.53 6.55
CA THR A 724 9.58 12.95 5.43
C THR A 724 8.10 12.75 5.77
N ARG A 725 7.24 12.60 4.74
CA ARG A 725 5.78 12.45 4.92
C ARG A 725 5.31 11.03 5.29
N ARG A 726 6.21 10.09 5.63
CA ARG A 726 5.90 8.71 6.07
C ARG A 726 6.95 8.24 7.08
N ASP A 727 6.50 7.79 8.25
CA ASP A 727 7.30 7.54 9.47
C ASP A 727 8.34 6.40 9.45
N LEU A 728 8.81 5.97 8.27
CA LEU A 728 9.83 4.92 8.16
C LEU A 728 10.77 5.24 6.98
N ALA A 729 12.07 5.29 7.28
CA ALA A 729 13.13 5.71 6.37
C ALA A 729 13.13 4.99 5.02
N ALA A 730 13.07 5.78 3.95
CA ALA A 730 13.66 5.51 2.63
C ALA A 730 13.56 6.79 1.78
N CYS A 731 14.68 7.46 1.53
CA CYS A 731 14.70 8.64 0.65
C CYS A 731 15.13 8.25 -0.77
N GLY A 732 14.17 8.28 -1.69
CA GLY A 732 14.48 8.40 -3.12
C GLY A 732 15.16 9.76 -3.41
N ALA A 733 15.77 9.88 -4.60
CA ALA A 733 16.71 10.93 -5.00
C ALA A 733 16.12 12.37 -5.18
N ALA A 734 15.08 12.73 -4.44
CA ALA A 734 14.41 14.04 -4.49
C ALA A 734 13.81 14.39 -3.11
N CYS A 735 14.58 14.21 -2.03
CA CYS A 735 14.04 14.35 -0.68
C CYS A 735 14.10 15.78 -0.11
N ARG A 736 12.97 16.16 0.53
CA ARG A 736 12.67 17.43 1.22
C ARG A 736 12.27 18.59 0.31
N ASP A 737 11.15 19.22 0.67
CA ASP A 737 10.78 20.54 0.15
C ASP A 737 11.78 21.62 0.59
N LEU A 738 12.51 21.42 1.70
CA LEU A 738 13.66 22.23 2.13
C LEU A 738 14.99 21.51 1.79
N GLY A 739 15.50 21.74 0.58
CA GLY A 739 16.75 21.15 0.09
C GLY A 739 18.02 21.82 0.66
N LEU A 740 19.13 21.10 0.74
CA LEU A 740 20.39 21.63 1.31
C LEU A 740 21.10 22.63 0.38
N ASP A 741 21.54 23.76 0.96
CA ASP A 741 22.39 24.77 0.31
C ASP A 741 23.90 24.48 0.45
N GLY A 742 24.25 23.26 0.87
CA GLY A 742 25.62 22.72 0.80
C GLY A 742 26.64 23.33 1.75
N ARG A 743 26.23 23.93 2.88
CA ARG A 743 27.15 24.48 3.89
C ARG A 743 26.84 23.97 5.29
N VAL A 744 27.86 23.35 5.89
CA VAL A 744 27.86 22.88 7.29
C VAL A 744 29.05 23.51 8.00
N HIS A 745 28.85 23.98 9.23
CA HIS A 745 29.95 24.47 10.07
C HIS A 745 29.80 23.96 11.50
N VAL A 746 30.88 23.45 12.08
CA VAL A 746 30.94 23.01 13.48
C VAL A 746 31.98 23.87 14.19
N THR A 747 31.58 24.53 15.27
CA THR A 747 32.47 25.33 16.11
C THR A 747 32.29 24.93 17.56
N ALA A 748 33.38 24.53 18.22
CA ALA A 748 33.42 24.50 19.68
C ALA A 748 33.59 25.93 20.23
N SER A 749 32.92 26.23 21.34
CA SER A 749 33.07 27.47 22.09
C SER A 749 33.15 27.21 23.58
N PRO A 750 34.09 27.84 24.31
CA PRO A 750 34.13 27.80 25.77
C PRO A 750 32.85 28.30 26.47
N GLN A 751 32.02 29.11 25.79
CA GLN A 751 30.84 29.76 26.38
C GLN A 751 29.49 29.04 26.10
N TRP A 752 29.45 28.19 25.07
CA TRP A 752 28.21 27.57 24.59
C TRP A 752 28.36 26.09 24.20
N GLY A 753 29.50 25.46 24.51
CA GLY A 753 29.79 24.10 24.07
C GLY A 753 29.95 24.00 22.55
N LYS A 754 29.41 22.93 21.99
CA LYS A 754 29.35 22.63 20.57
C LYS A 754 28.24 23.46 19.90
N ARG A 755 28.57 24.09 18.79
CA ARG A 755 27.59 24.70 17.87
C ARG A 755 27.70 24.06 16.50
N VAL A 756 26.58 23.60 15.96
CA VAL A 756 26.45 23.06 14.60
C VAL A 756 25.53 23.98 13.80
N THR A 757 25.96 24.40 12.61
CA THR A 757 25.19 25.27 11.71
C THR A 757 24.93 24.57 10.37
N TRP A 758 23.66 24.55 9.96
CA TRP A 758 23.17 24.03 8.67
C TRP A 758 22.50 25.16 7.86
N ARG A 759 22.46 25.01 6.53
CA ARG A 759 21.74 25.93 5.62
C ARG A 759 20.97 25.16 4.56
N TYR A 760 19.70 25.52 4.37
CA TYR A 760 18.80 24.89 3.41
C TYR A 760 17.81 25.89 2.81
N SER A 761 17.26 25.60 1.64
CA SER A 761 16.29 26.44 0.94
C SER A 761 15.32 25.59 0.12
N ASP A 762 14.07 26.06 0.01
CA ASP A 762 13.08 25.46 -0.89
C ASP A 762 13.23 25.90 -2.34
N ALA A 763 14.22 26.75 -2.68
CA ALA A 763 14.46 27.24 -4.03
C ALA A 763 14.81 26.14 -5.06
N ARG A 764 15.11 24.92 -4.61
CA ARG A 764 15.30 23.73 -5.46
C ARG A 764 14.08 22.79 -5.49
N SER A 765 13.07 23.03 -4.65
CA SER A 765 11.81 22.27 -4.74
C SER A 765 11.06 22.68 -6.02
N PRO A 766 10.29 21.77 -6.66
CA PRO A 766 9.55 22.09 -7.89
C PRO A 766 8.60 23.29 -7.77
N GLU A 767 8.13 23.57 -6.57
CA GLU A 767 7.17 24.64 -6.27
C GLU A 767 7.78 25.85 -5.54
N GLY A 768 9.11 25.95 -5.38
CA GLY A 768 9.79 26.82 -4.40
C GLY A 768 9.24 28.25 -4.21
N VAL A 769 8.81 28.59 -2.98
CA VAL A 769 8.40 29.96 -2.60
C VAL A 769 9.60 30.89 -2.35
N GLY A 770 10.81 30.34 -2.24
CA GLY A 770 12.05 31.09 -2.03
C GLY A 770 12.40 31.28 -0.55
N LEU A 771 11.92 30.43 0.35
CA LEU A 771 12.37 30.44 1.74
C LEU A 771 13.78 29.83 1.83
N ARG A 772 14.67 30.54 2.52
CA ARG A 772 15.98 30.05 2.98
C ARG A 772 15.93 29.94 4.49
N VAL A 773 16.63 28.97 5.06
CA VAL A 773 16.69 28.78 6.52
C VAL A 773 18.12 28.48 6.94
N VAL A 774 18.53 29.13 8.03
CA VAL A 774 19.77 28.81 8.75
C VAL A 774 19.38 28.20 10.09
N GLN A 775 19.76 26.94 10.30
CA GLN A 775 19.58 26.24 11.57
C GLN A 775 20.90 26.28 12.34
N GLN A 776 20.88 26.77 13.57
CA GLN A 776 21.99 26.66 14.52
C GLN A 776 21.52 25.82 15.70
N SER A 777 22.30 24.81 16.09
CA SER A 777 22.05 24.05 17.32
C SER A 777 23.21 24.21 18.31
N PHE A 778 22.90 24.23 19.60
CA PHE A 778 23.83 24.50 20.68
C PHE A 778 23.59 23.56 21.87
N ASP A 779 24.66 23.13 22.52
CA ASP A 779 24.57 22.49 23.84
C ASP A 779 23.80 23.37 24.83
N GLY A 780 23.01 22.72 25.68
CA GLY A 780 22.43 23.32 26.88
C GLY A 780 23.46 23.55 27.99
N ARG A 781 23.00 24.11 29.10
CA ARG A 781 23.82 24.39 30.28
C ARG A 781 23.43 23.51 31.46
N PRO A 782 24.33 22.62 31.93
CA PRO A 782 24.14 21.89 33.17
C PRO A 782 23.82 22.82 34.36
N PRO A 783 23.02 22.38 35.32
CA PRO A 783 22.50 21.01 35.49
C PRO A 783 21.21 20.70 34.72
N ALA A 784 20.67 21.64 33.93
CA ALA A 784 19.42 21.43 33.20
C ALA A 784 19.66 20.69 31.87
N ASP A 785 18.81 19.70 31.57
CA ASP A 785 18.95 18.80 30.44
C ASP A 785 18.12 19.32 29.23
N TYR A 786 18.80 20.04 28.34
CA TYR A 786 18.20 20.60 27.12
C TYR A 786 19.24 20.81 26.01
N VAL A 787 18.78 20.92 24.77
CA VAL A 787 19.56 21.34 23.60
C VAL A 787 18.77 22.41 22.84
N LEU A 788 19.42 23.50 22.47
CA LEU A 788 18.78 24.64 21.80
C LEU A 788 18.96 24.56 20.29
N PHE A 789 17.90 24.90 19.57
CA PHE A 789 17.87 25.12 18.14
C PHE A 789 17.34 26.53 17.86
N ASP A 790 18.00 27.22 16.93
CA ASP A 790 17.65 28.54 16.40
C ASP A 790 17.48 28.41 14.88
N PHE A 791 16.31 28.80 14.38
CA PHE A 791 15.95 28.72 12.97
C PHE A 791 15.64 30.13 12.45
N THR A 792 16.63 30.76 11.81
CA THR A 792 16.44 32.01 11.07
C THR A 792 15.85 31.67 9.70
N ILE A 793 14.58 31.99 9.48
CA ILE A 793 13.85 31.78 8.24
C ILE A 793 13.80 33.10 7.46
N THR A 794 14.42 33.15 6.29
CA THR A 794 14.50 34.33 5.41
C THR A 794 13.67 34.11 4.15
N ASN A 795 12.84 35.09 3.77
CA ASN A 795 12.17 35.07 2.47
C ASN A 795 13.07 35.67 1.38
N ALA A 796 13.73 34.82 0.62
CA ALA A 796 14.50 35.21 -0.56
C ALA A 796 13.68 35.26 -1.86
N GLY A 797 12.40 34.87 -1.80
CA GLY A 797 11.46 35.04 -2.91
C GLY A 797 11.12 36.52 -3.14
N PRO A 798 10.67 36.89 -4.35
CA PRO A 798 10.32 38.27 -4.69
C PRO A 798 8.94 38.71 -4.14
N ALA A 799 8.09 37.75 -3.76
CA ALA A 799 6.75 38.00 -3.22
C ALA A 799 6.74 37.91 -1.70
N THR A 800 5.82 38.65 -1.05
CA THR A 800 5.56 38.51 0.39
C THR A 800 4.95 37.13 0.67
N THR A 801 5.54 36.40 1.62
CA THR A 801 5.14 35.04 1.97
C THR A 801 4.59 35.00 3.39
N THR A 802 3.38 34.46 3.56
CA THR A 802 2.74 34.22 4.87
C THR A 802 2.67 32.73 5.16
N PHE A 803 3.14 32.31 6.34
CA PHE A 803 3.26 30.91 6.74
C PHE A 803 3.10 30.73 8.26
N HIS A 804 2.88 29.50 8.71
CA HIS A 804 3.07 29.10 10.11
C HIS A 804 4.33 28.24 10.19
N ALA A 805 5.13 28.39 11.25
CA ALA A 805 6.33 27.59 11.46
C ALA A 805 6.23 26.85 12.80
N GLY A 806 6.85 25.68 12.90
CA GLY A 806 6.65 24.82 14.04
C GLY A 806 7.57 23.60 14.08
N PHE A 807 7.24 22.68 14.98
CA PHE A 807 7.97 21.44 15.20
C PHE A 807 7.05 20.23 15.07
N PHE A 808 7.55 19.18 14.41
CA PHE A 808 7.01 17.83 14.50
C PHE A 808 7.87 17.03 15.47
N GLY A 809 7.25 16.30 16.40
CA GLY A 809 7.91 15.34 17.28
C GLY A 809 7.23 13.98 17.24
N ASP A 810 8.03 12.93 17.10
CA ASP A 810 7.73 11.54 17.39
C ASP A 810 8.65 11.14 18.55
N TRP A 811 8.13 10.69 19.69
CA TRP A 811 8.92 10.42 20.89
C TRP A 811 8.55 9.06 21.50
N ASP A 812 9.18 7.98 21.04
CA ASP A 812 9.02 6.61 21.53
C ASP A 812 9.59 6.46 22.97
N ILE A 813 8.80 6.72 24.02
CA ILE A 813 9.31 6.66 25.41
C ILE A 813 9.49 5.19 25.84
N GLY A 814 10.50 4.97 26.69
CA GLY A 814 10.80 3.65 27.24
C GLY A 814 11.14 2.58 26.18
N VAL A 815 10.53 1.41 26.35
CA VAL A 815 10.69 0.21 25.49
C VAL A 815 9.39 -0.11 24.72
N ASN A 816 8.28 0.56 25.07
CA ASN A 816 6.94 0.26 24.57
C ASN A 816 6.28 1.54 24.04
N ASP A 817 6.75 1.98 22.87
CA ASP A 817 6.16 3.01 21.99
C ASP A 817 4.61 3.02 21.93
N ASN A 818 3.97 1.88 22.16
CA ASN A 818 2.51 1.74 22.16
C ASN A 818 1.83 2.11 23.50
N ASP A 819 2.53 2.64 24.50
CA ASP A 819 1.92 3.12 25.75
C ASP A 819 2.18 4.60 26.14
N ASP A 820 2.72 5.40 25.23
CA ASP A 820 2.98 6.83 25.51
C ASP A 820 1.70 7.65 25.76
N VAL A 821 1.85 8.67 26.60
CA VAL A 821 0.86 9.74 26.86
C VAL A 821 1.48 11.12 26.66
N GLY A 822 0.68 12.07 26.16
CA GLY A 822 1.17 13.37 25.71
C GLY A 822 0.46 14.55 26.39
N PHE A 823 1.23 15.59 26.73
CA PHE A 823 0.78 16.75 27.48
C PHE A 823 1.23 18.07 26.86
N THR A 824 0.47 19.14 27.11
CA THR A 824 0.84 20.52 26.77
C THR A 824 0.81 21.40 28.02
N GLU A 825 1.89 22.12 28.28
CA GLU A 825 2.05 23.04 29.41
C GLU A 825 2.63 24.40 28.97
N MET A 826 2.95 25.28 29.93
CA MET A 826 3.52 26.63 29.69
C MET A 826 2.72 27.50 28.71
N GLY A 827 1.38 27.36 28.69
CA GLY A 827 0.49 28.12 27.81
C GLY A 827 0.64 27.76 26.33
N GLY A 828 0.80 26.47 26.02
CA GLY A 828 0.98 25.96 24.65
C GLY A 828 2.44 25.89 24.21
N ARG A 829 3.36 26.49 24.97
CA ARG A 829 4.78 26.58 24.60
C ARG A 829 5.56 25.28 24.80
N LEU A 830 5.15 24.42 25.73
CA LEU A 830 5.81 23.14 26.01
C LEU A 830 4.87 22.00 25.62
N MET A 831 5.27 21.14 24.68
CA MET A 831 4.61 19.85 24.40
C MET A 831 5.57 18.72 24.73
N TYR A 832 5.10 17.66 25.39
CA TYR A 832 5.95 16.55 25.83
C TYR A 832 5.21 15.21 25.94
N GLN A 833 5.98 14.11 25.97
CA GLN A 833 5.53 12.73 26.15
C GLN A 833 6.24 12.06 27.33
N THR A 834 5.62 11.01 27.86
CA THR A 834 6.16 10.10 28.90
C THR A 834 5.36 8.78 28.89
N ASP A 835 5.89 7.73 29.54
CA ASP A 835 5.20 6.44 29.73
C ASP A 835 3.84 6.62 30.42
N SER A 836 2.84 5.81 30.07
CA SER A 836 1.49 5.89 30.67
C SER A 836 1.40 5.65 32.17
N ASP A 837 2.41 5.00 32.78
CA ASP A 837 2.49 4.81 34.23
C ASP A 837 3.09 6.02 34.99
N LEU A 838 3.54 7.03 34.24
CA LEU A 838 4.17 8.29 34.67
C LEU A 838 5.51 8.13 35.41
N ARG A 839 6.17 6.96 35.31
CA ARG A 839 7.48 6.67 35.93
C ARG A 839 8.65 6.74 34.96
N GLY A 840 8.36 6.78 33.65
CA GLY A 840 9.34 6.98 32.60
C GLY A 840 10.00 8.36 32.62
N PRO A 841 11.02 8.56 31.77
CA PRO A 841 11.52 9.89 31.50
C PRO A 841 10.46 10.74 30.78
N TYR A 842 10.69 12.05 30.80
CA TYR A 842 9.84 13.05 30.17
C TYR A 842 10.67 13.73 29.07
N LEU A 843 10.18 13.73 27.83
CA LEU A 843 10.82 14.43 26.70
C LEU A 843 9.82 15.31 25.96
N GLY A 844 10.24 16.52 25.57
CA GLY A 844 9.41 17.40 24.76
C GLY A 844 10.14 18.55 24.08
N THR A 845 9.35 19.43 23.45
CA THR A 845 9.82 20.68 22.86
C THR A 845 9.19 21.90 23.50
N LEU A 846 10.05 22.88 23.79
CA LEU A 846 9.66 24.25 24.09
C LEU A 846 9.83 25.13 22.84
N LEU A 847 8.74 25.74 22.37
CA LEU A 847 8.79 26.78 21.34
C LEU A 847 8.92 28.18 21.96
N SER A 848 9.79 28.99 21.38
CA SER A 848 10.02 30.38 21.75
C SER A 848 10.31 31.23 20.51
N GLY A 849 9.67 32.39 20.38
CA GLY A 849 9.80 33.26 19.23
C GLY A 849 8.96 34.51 19.39
N ASP A 850 8.98 35.36 18.37
CA ASP A 850 8.18 36.60 18.37
C ASP A 850 6.75 36.38 17.83
N ALA A 851 6.54 35.31 17.07
CA ALA A 851 5.21 34.85 16.68
C ALA A 851 4.50 34.19 17.88
N PRO A 852 3.17 34.36 18.02
CA PRO A 852 2.41 33.64 19.04
C PRO A 852 2.35 32.15 18.70
N ILE A 853 2.27 31.32 19.74
CA ILE A 853 1.95 29.90 19.58
C ILE A 853 0.50 29.79 19.09
N THR A 854 0.30 29.02 18.01
CA THR A 854 -1.00 28.81 17.37
C THR A 854 -1.49 27.38 17.50
N GLY A 855 -0.60 26.39 17.44
CA GLY A 855 -0.97 24.98 17.27
C GLY A 855 -0.42 24.04 18.34
N ASN A 856 -1.27 23.14 18.86
CA ASN A 856 -0.89 22.00 19.68
C ASN A 856 -1.78 20.79 19.27
N TYR A 857 -1.22 19.81 18.56
CA TYR A 857 -1.99 18.70 17.99
C TYR A 857 -1.27 17.36 18.12
N PHE A 858 -1.73 16.51 19.06
CA PHE A 858 -1.34 15.11 19.18
C PHE A 858 -2.17 14.19 18.27
N PHE A 859 -1.53 13.21 17.62
CA PHE A 859 -2.17 12.21 16.76
C PHE A 859 -1.37 10.90 16.76
N THR A 860 -1.98 9.80 16.29
CA THR A 860 -1.31 8.49 16.21
C THR A 860 -0.99 8.12 14.76
N LYS A 861 -0.10 7.15 14.56
CA LYS A 861 0.33 6.66 13.23
C LYS A 861 -0.82 6.30 12.28
N ALA A 862 -1.87 5.70 12.82
CA ALA A 862 -3.07 5.31 12.08
C ALA A 862 -3.96 6.49 11.64
N ALA A 863 -3.68 7.70 12.15
CA ALA A 863 -4.43 8.92 11.91
C ALA A 863 -3.50 10.05 11.43
N TRP A 864 -2.54 9.73 10.56
CA TRP A 864 -1.60 10.70 9.98
C TRP A 864 -2.35 11.83 9.25
N PRO A 865 -2.13 13.11 9.62
CA PRO A 865 -2.86 14.23 9.04
C PRO A 865 -2.48 14.47 7.58
N SER A 866 -3.47 14.78 6.74
CA SER A 866 -3.25 15.30 5.39
C SER A 866 -2.49 16.64 5.41
N LEU A 867 -1.96 17.10 4.27
CA LEU A 867 -1.23 18.38 4.22
C LEU A 867 -2.06 19.58 4.67
N THR A 868 -3.35 19.60 4.34
CA THR A 868 -4.27 20.63 4.81
C THR A 868 -4.42 20.57 6.32
N GLU A 869 -4.59 19.37 6.89
CA GLU A 869 -4.68 19.16 8.34
C GLU A 869 -3.37 19.49 9.07
N GLN A 870 -2.21 19.30 8.45
CA GLN A 870 -0.90 19.72 8.99
C GLN A 870 -0.76 21.25 9.01
N VAL A 871 -1.16 21.94 7.93
CA VAL A 871 -1.23 23.42 7.91
C VAL A 871 -2.24 23.93 8.93
N ASP A 872 -3.38 23.27 9.07
CA ASP A 872 -4.41 23.60 10.05
C ASP A 872 -3.96 23.33 11.50
N ALA A 873 -3.18 22.28 11.74
CA ALA A 873 -2.56 21.97 13.02
C ALA A 873 -1.55 23.05 13.41
N LEU A 874 -0.64 23.42 12.49
CA LEU A 874 0.29 24.53 12.70
C LEU A 874 -0.44 25.86 12.94
N ALA A 875 -1.55 26.10 12.24
CA ALA A 875 -2.37 27.30 12.36
C ALA A 875 -3.34 27.31 13.56
N GLY A 876 -3.45 26.22 14.33
CA GLY A 876 -4.40 26.11 15.44
C GLY A 876 -5.86 25.87 15.04
N ARG A 877 -6.14 25.68 13.75
CA ARG A 877 -7.47 25.34 13.22
C ARG A 877 -7.83 23.88 13.47
N LEU A 878 -6.82 23.02 13.58
CA LEU A 878 -6.92 21.66 14.09
C LEU A 878 -6.13 21.58 15.41
N SER A 879 -6.73 21.05 16.48
CA SER A 879 -6.12 21.07 17.81
C SER A 879 -6.52 19.86 18.65
N ARG A 880 -5.53 19.31 19.35
CA ARG A 880 -5.64 18.21 20.32
C ARG A 880 -4.46 18.34 21.29
N PRO A 881 -4.58 19.15 22.36
CA PRO A 881 -3.44 19.55 23.18
C PRO A 881 -2.98 18.47 24.20
N ALA A 882 -3.64 17.32 24.26
CA ALA A 882 -3.23 16.19 25.11
C ALA A 882 -3.66 14.85 24.50
N SER A 883 -2.98 13.78 24.95
CA SER A 883 -3.29 12.38 24.67
C SER A 883 -3.27 11.57 25.97
N ASP A 884 -4.41 11.57 26.66
CA ASP A 884 -4.57 10.94 27.99
C ASP A 884 -4.75 9.40 27.97
N ALA A 885 -4.74 8.78 26.78
CA ALA A 885 -4.93 7.34 26.59
C ALA A 885 -3.69 6.76 25.92
N PRO A 886 -3.10 5.66 26.42
CA PRO A 886 -1.81 5.13 25.95
C PRO A 886 -1.78 4.81 24.44
N GLY A 887 -0.66 5.08 23.76
CA GLY A 887 -0.46 4.73 22.35
C GLY A 887 0.77 5.36 21.70
N ASP A 888 1.10 4.93 20.49
CA ASP A 888 2.11 5.53 19.60
C ASP A 888 1.63 6.92 19.12
N TYR A 889 2.05 7.97 19.85
CA TYR A 889 1.70 9.38 19.59
C TYR A 889 2.85 10.19 18.99
N ARG A 890 2.43 11.08 18.09
CA ARG A 890 3.21 12.19 17.52
C ARG A 890 2.52 13.49 17.84
N TYR A 891 3.24 14.60 17.68
CA TYR A 891 2.61 15.91 17.68
C TYR A 891 3.16 16.90 16.65
N ILE A 892 2.28 17.84 16.31
CA ILE A 892 2.62 19.09 15.62
C ILE A 892 2.40 20.24 16.60
N GLN A 893 3.45 21.05 16.79
CA GLN A 893 3.42 22.27 17.58
C GLN A 893 3.70 23.47 16.67
N GLY A 894 2.82 24.48 16.63
CA GLY A 894 2.87 25.55 15.64
C GLY A 894 2.88 26.96 16.23
N ALA A 895 3.51 27.90 15.52
CA ALA A 895 3.52 29.33 15.78
C ALA A 895 3.27 30.14 14.50
N GLY A 896 2.64 31.31 14.61
CA GLY A 896 2.39 32.20 13.47
C GLY A 896 1.07 33.00 13.58
N PRO A 897 0.53 33.50 12.46
CA PRO A 897 1.17 33.54 11.14
C PRO A 897 2.40 34.46 11.16
N ILE A 898 3.45 34.04 10.45
CA ILE A 898 4.64 34.82 10.16
C ILE A 898 4.48 35.36 8.73
N THR A 899 4.74 36.65 8.51
CA THR A 899 4.67 37.27 7.18
C THR A 899 5.97 38.00 6.89
N LEU A 900 6.67 37.61 5.82
CA LEU A 900 7.97 38.16 5.43
C LEU A 900 7.92 38.70 4.00
N GLY A 901 8.30 39.96 3.81
CA GLY A 901 8.67 40.51 2.51
C GLY A 901 10.05 40.04 2.06
N HIS A 902 10.47 40.46 0.86
CA HIS A 902 11.76 40.09 0.28
C HIS A 902 12.95 40.48 1.18
N GLU A 903 13.87 39.52 1.39
CA GLU A 903 15.04 39.54 2.27
C GLU A 903 14.73 39.89 3.75
N GLN A 904 13.46 39.78 4.19
CA GLN A 904 13.11 39.80 5.60
C GLN A 904 13.27 38.41 6.24
N SER A 905 13.63 38.40 7.52
CA SER A 905 13.83 37.17 8.31
C SER A 905 12.97 37.16 9.58
N ALA A 906 12.63 35.97 10.06
CA ALA A 906 12.09 35.73 11.40
C ALA A 906 12.85 34.56 12.06
N ASP A 907 13.06 34.65 13.37
CA ASP A 907 13.70 33.60 14.16
C ASP A 907 12.65 32.75 14.90
N LEU A 908 12.81 31.44 14.83
CA LEU A 908 12.07 30.48 15.65
C LEU A 908 13.07 29.69 16.49
N TRP A 909 12.96 29.78 17.82
CA TRP A 909 13.75 28.99 18.75
C TRP A 909 12.96 27.78 19.24
N ILE A 910 13.61 26.62 19.23
CA ILE A 910 13.07 25.36 19.73
C ILE A 910 14.09 24.79 20.71
N ALA A 911 13.69 24.48 21.94
CA ALA A 911 14.51 23.69 22.85
C ALA A 911 13.94 22.28 22.95
N VAL A 912 14.77 21.28 22.65
CA VAL A 912 14.48 19.89 23.06
C VAL A 912 14.86 19.80 24.54
N VAL A 913 13.93 19.37 25.38
CA VAL A 913 14.03 19.42 26.84
C VAL A 913 13.64 18.07 27.44
N ALA A 914 14.41 17.61 28.43
CA ALA A 914 14.17 16.33 29.09
C ALA A 914 14.16 16.46 30.62
N GLY A 915 13.63 15.45 31.31
CA GLY A 915 13.68 15.34 32.77
C GLY A 915 13.30 13.94 33.28
N ASP A 916 13.74 13.61 34.49
CA ASP A 916 13.40 12.36 35.18
C ASP A 916 12.03 12.42 35.89
N SER A 917 11.39 13.60 35.93
CA SER A 917 10.06 13.78 36.54
C SER A 917 9.26 14.90 35.91
N ARG A 918 7.95 14.89 36.19
CA ARG A 918 6.98 15.91 35.78
C ARG A 918 7.31 17.31 36.30
N GLU A 919 7.97 17.44 37.45
CA GLU A 919 8.43 18.72 37.99
C GLU A 919 9.74 19.19 37.35
N GLN A 920 10.62 18.25 36.99
CA GLN A 920 11.93 18.56 36.44
C GLN A 920 11.85 19.05 34.98
N LEU A 921 10.99 18.45 34.15
CA LEU A 921 10.87 18.85 32.74
C LEU A 921 10.47 20.34 32.58
N PRO A 922 9.39 20.87 33.20
CA PRO A 922 9.05 22.29 33.12
C PRO A 922 10.12 23.22 33.72
N ALA A 923 10.86 22.76 34.75
CA ALA A 923 11.98 23.50 35.30
C ALA A 923 13.15 23.60 34.30
N ASN A 924 13.50 22.50 33.62
CA ASN A 924 14.50 22.48 32.56
C ASN A 924 14.06 23.31 31.33
N ALA A 925 12.76 23.30 31.00
CA ALA A 925 12.19 24.18 29.98
C ALA A 925 12.26 25.66 30.36
N ALA A 926 12.02 26.02 31.64
CA ALA A 926 12.21 27.40 32.12
C ALA A 926 13.69 27.85 32.04
N TRP A 927 14.64 26.95 32.32
CA TRP A 927 16.07 27.20 32.11
C TRP A 927 16.42 27.42 30.63
N ALA A 928 15.89 26.59 29.73
CA ALA A 928 16.06 26.74 28.29
C ALA A 928 15.48 28.09 27.80
N ALA A 929 14.28 28.47 28.25
CA ALA A 929 13.67 29.76 27.94
C ALA A 929 14.55 30.95 28.38
N ALA A 930 15.14 30.86 29.57
CA ALA A 930 16.06 31.88 30.09
C ALA A 930 17.37 31.95 29.29
N ASP A 931 17.93 30.82 28.83
CA ASP A 931 19.13 30.83 28.00
C ASP A 931 18.86 31.37 26.59
N ILE A 932 17.72 31.01 25.96
CA ILE A 932 17.25 31.63 24.71
C ILE A 932 17.16 33.15 24.89
N ALA A 933 16.50 33.63 25.95
CA ALA A 933 16.37 35.06 26.21
C ALA A 933 17.72 35.76 26.45
N ASN A 934 18.73 35.07 27.00
CA ASN A 934 20.08 35.60 27.15
C ASN A 934 20.87 35.61 25.84
N ARG A 935 20.68 34.61 24.97
CA ARG A 935 21.31 34.54 23.63
C ARG A 935 20.75 35.63 22.72
N ARG A 936 19.43 35.83 22.68
CA ARG A 936 18.79 36.93 21.92
C ARG A 936 19.22 38.35 22.35
N ARG A 937 19.84 38.52 23.52
CA ARG A 937 20.39 39.80 24.01
C ARG A 937 21.87 40.03 23.70
N ARG A 938 22.59 39.03 23.17
CA ARG A 938 24.01 39.11 22.84
C ARG A 938 24.18 38.93 21.32
N PRO A 939 24.47 40.01 20.56
CA PRO A 939 24.69 39.92 19.11
C PRO A 939 25.99 39.19 18.77
#